data_AF-F5YGU0-F1
#
_entry.id   AF-F5YGU0-F1
#
_cell.length_a   1.000
_cell.length_b   1.000
_cell.length_c   1.000
_cell.angle_alpha   90.00
_cell.angle_beta   90.00
_cell.angle_gamma   90.00
#
_symmetry.space_group_name_H-M   'P 1'
#
loop_
_entity.id
_entity.type
_entity.pdbx_description
1 polymer ?
#
loop_
_entity_poly.entity_id
_entity_poly.type
_entity_poly.pdbx_seq_one_letter_code
_entity_poly.pdbx_strand_id
1 'polypeptide(L)'
;MLTACGDDGDPTTPPSSWTPPPELPAISGTVNIAGTPEVGYTLYADVTDIDGAEDDFAIVIYQWIRGTSPIIGENEEYFDLTDDDKGNTISLQVSLYGYAGTISSSPTVPIIGTDGPGLSGTVSIAGTLAVGGTLTADITSLGGSGTISYQWLRDKTNIGTNAATYTLVDADVGQTINVRVSREDNSSFIYSNYLTISIPDDIGSALSGTVTIDGIPAIGETLTANTDSLGGSGAISYKWLRGESTAVLGINATYIPVAANKGYALKVQVSRANNTGTIESELTTPVGSPLIRGKVTITGEPIVGKTLSIASSPDTEIFGSGTISYQWIRGESTNISTINAGTYTLVAADAGQTIRVRATTTGSSGYVDSNILDIEIPALTGTVTISGTPEVGRSLSAVTTSLSGSGVLSYKWLGDGTEISGETASTYTLQAADLGKKFTVRVSRAGFDGYIDSDPTSSVVAAAVLPENLSLAEALPWLSEHAVSGGSYTITLTGNETLTATGNLNYSGKTISVTIQGDDSQRTVNNSSVSAIFSVGETTTLTLGDNIKLQGKVSNNSVLVLVAGKLVMDGNSVITDNTNTSELAVVRGGAVKVDEGGKLEMKGTSSISGNKALQGGGVFVDKGGAFEMKENSTVSGNSSTSTDGGGVYVNEASFSMADNAKVSGNTSAANGGGVLVKGTLTMGGHSEISGNTANSTTSGGGGIFIGVAGSKIIMNNSSKITGNTAIANGGGVALNYAGTGTGPSLTMNGDSVISYNTSKGGSGGGGVFVYGDAGMNMHNNARVSGNTAANMGGGVFVAKNFLKDGGIIYGNNAPAENDSDGHPYENTASGGDLWGQAIYFYNSGTTKIRNTTVAADKDLSSTTPDNANWTD
;
A
#
# COMPACT_ATOMS: atom_id res chain seq x y z
N MET A 1 90.38 -55.64 6.78
CA MET A 1 89.91 -56.17 8.08
C MET A 1 88.53 -56.78 7.82
N LEU A 2 88.27 -58.05 8.15
CA LEU A 2 87.96 -58.57 9.51
C LEU A 2 86.71 -57.90 10.10
N THR A 3 85.65 -58.59 10.53
CA THR A 3 85.32 -60.05 10.60
C THR A 3 83.77 -60.11 10.61
N ALA A 4 83.03 -60.89 9.81
CA ALA A 4 82.92 -62.36 9.72
C ALA A 4 82.53 -63.07 11.03
N CYS A 5 81.67 -64.10 10.89
CA CYS A 5 81.06 -65.03 11.86
C CYS A 5 79.59 -64.69 12.23
N GLY A 6 78.63 -65.64 12.19
CA GLY A 6 78.64 -67.02 11.65
C GLY A 6 77.18 -67.52 11.62
N ASP A 7 76.66 -68.20 10.60
CA ASP A 7 77.17 -69.37 9.85
C ASP A 7 77.12 -70.67 10.66
N ASP A 8 76.43 -71.67 10.09
CA ASP A 8 76.92 -73.05 10.03
C ASP A 8 76.12 -73.83 8.95
N GLY A 9 76.69 -73.95 7.74
CA GLY A 9 76.73 -75.26 7.07
C GLY A 9 76.14 -75.42 5.65
N ASP A 10 77.03 -75.49 4.65
CA ASP A 10 76.92 -76.40 3.50
C ASP A 10 78.32 -77.02 3.22
N PRO A 11 78.53 -78.36 3.33
CA PRO A 11 79.87 -78.95 3.33
C PRO A 11 80.29 -79.65 2.01
N THR A 12 81.39 -79.22 1.35
CA THR A 12 82.52 -80.07 0.81
C THR A 12 83.59 -79.39 -0.11
N THR A 13 84.71 -78.89 0.46
CA THR A 13 86.13 -78.87 -0.09
C THR A 13 86.59 -78.10 -1.39
N PRO A 14 87.80 -77.42 -1.44
CA PRO A 14 88.36 -76.69 -2.64
C PRO A 14 89.89 -76.83 -3.06
N PRO A 15 90.32 -76.45 -4.33
CA PRO A 15 91.72 -76.19 -4.86
C PRO A 15 91.95 -74.76 -5.48
N SER A 16 93.07 -74.15 -5.99
CA SER A 16 94.51 -74.37 -6.44
C SER A 16 94.79 -74.58 -7.98
N SER A 17 95.78 -74.04 -8.75
CA SER A 17 97.02 -73.17 -8.60
C SER A 17 97.50 -72.46 -9.95
N TRP A 18 98.77 -71.95 -10.14
CA TRP A 18 99.19 -70.99 -11.24
C TRP A 18 100.73 -70.86 -11.64
N THR A 19 101.15 -69.96 -12.59
CA THR A 19 102.56 -69.69 -13.10
C THR A 19 102.91 -68.20 -13.57
N PRO A 20 104.19 -67.71 -13.71
CA PRO A 20 104.60 -66.26 -13.55
C PRO A 20 105.13 -65.39 -14.78
N PRO A 21 105.46 -64.06 -14.60
CA PRO A 21 105.71 -63.01 -15.65
C PRO A 21 107.12 -62.25 -15.62
N PRO A 22 107.40 -61.19 -16.44
CA PRO A 22 108.76 -60.61 -16.72
C PRO A 22 109.18 -59.25 -16.06
N GLU A 23 110.31 -58.67 -16.48
CA GLU A 23 111.16 -57.60 -15.87
C GLU A 23 110.92 -56.14 -16.39
N LEU A 24 111.44 -55.10 -15.68
CA LEU A 24 111.04 -53.68 -15.77
C LEU A 24 112.15 -52.68 -16.21
N PRO A 25 111.80 -51.50 -16.81
CA PRO A 25 112.75 -50.45 -17.23
C PRO A 25 113.34 -49.63 -16.07
N ALA A 26 114.46 -48.91 -16.28
CA ALA A 26 115.14 -48.13 -15.25
C ALA A 26 114.72 -46.64 -15.21
N ILE A 27 114.71 -46.04 -14.01
CA ILE A 27 114.26 -44.66 -13.75
C ILE A 27 115.29 -43.57 -14.10
N SER A 28 114.84 -42.42 -14.60
CA SER A 28 115.66 -41.21 -14.81
C SER A 28 114.94 -39.91 -14.41
N GLY A 29 115.64 -38.77 -14.42
CA GLY A 29 115.12 -37.45 -14.03
C GLY A 29 115.98 -36.72 -12.99
N THR A 30 115.46 -35.64 -12.41
CA THR A 30 116.14 -34.83 -11.37
C THR A 30 115.28 -34.60 -10.12
N VAL A 31 115.93 -34.61 -8.95
CA VAL A 31 115.32 -34.39 -7.63
C VAL A 31 116.11 -33.32 -6.87
N ASN A 32 115.44 -32.25 -6.48
CA ASN A 32 115.93 -31.22 -5.57
C ASN A 32 115.04 -31.17 -4.32
N ILE A 33 115.44 -30.35 -3.34
CA ILE A 33 114.66 -30.06 -2.14
C ILE A 33 114.48 -28.54 -2.05
N ALA A 34 113.24 -28.09 -1.93
CA ALA A 34 112.87 -26.71 -1.68
C ALA A 34 112.44 -26.51 -0.21
N GLY A 35 112.67 -25.33 0.35
CA GLY A 35 112.33 -25.00 1.74
C GLY A 35 113.52 -24.46 2.53
N THR A 36 113.30 -24.20 3.83
CA THR A 36 114.34 -23.72 4.76
C THR A 36 114.76 -24.86 5.69
N PRO A 37 116.06 -25.19 5.81
CA PRO A 37 116.54 -26.28 6.66
C PRO A 37 116.59 -25.87 8.15
N GLU A 38 115.44 -25.56 8.73
CA GLU A 38 115.26 -25.16 10.12
C GLU A 38 114.06 -25.92 10.75
N VAL A 39 114.19 -26.32 12.02
CA VAL A 39 113.12 -27.03 12.76
C VAL A 39 111.83 -26.21 12.80
N GLY A 40 110.69 -26.86 12.52
CA GLY A 40 109.37 -26.23 12.45
C GLY A 40 109.00 -25.67 11.07
N TYR A 41 109.84 -25.87 10.05
CA TYR A 41 109.53 -25.61 8.65
C TYR A 41 109.36 -26.92 7.86
N THR A 42 108.54 -26.85 6.80
CA THR A 42 108.34 -27.95 5.85
C THR A 42 109.36 -27.87 4.71
N LEU A 43 109.99 -28.99 4.38
CA LEU A 43 110.73 -29.20 3.13
C LEU A 43 109.81 -29.83 2.08
N TYR A 44 110.02 -29.50 0.82
CA TYR A 44 109.22 -29.98 -0.32
C TYR A 44 110.12 -30.62 -1.37
N ALA A 45 109.62 -31.68 -1.99
CA ALA A 45 110.24 -32.33 -3.14
C ALA A 45 110.08 -31.45 -4.39
N ASP A 46 111.20 -31.08 -5.02
CA ASP A 46 111.20 -30.41 -6.33
C ASP A 46 111.72 -31.41 -7.37
N VAL A 47 110.79 -32.12 -8.02
CA VAL A 47 111.08 -33.25 -8.93
C VAL A 47 110.70 -32.86 -10.34
N THR A 48 111.65 -33.00 -11.27
CA THR A 48 111.47 -32.59 -12.67
C THR A 48 111.98 -33.66 -13.63
N ASP A 49 111.22 -33.85 -14.72
CA ASP A 49 111.46 -34.81 -15.81
C ASP A 49 111.68 -36.26 -15.34
N ILE A 50 110.77 -36.77 -14.48
CA ILE A 50 110.77 -38.19 -14.09
C ILE A 50 110.11 -39.03 -15.19
N ASP A 51 110.95 -39.47 -16.13
CA ASP A 51 110.64 -40.34 -17.28
C ASP A 51 109.43 -39.91 -18.15
N GLY A 52 109.16 -38.60 -18.25
CA GLY A 52 108.13 -38.02 -19.12
C GLY A 52 106.68 -38.14 -18.64
N ALA A 53 106.45 -38.37 -17.34
CA ALA A 53 105.11 -38.52 -16.77
C ALA A 53 104.37 -37.17 -16.57
N GLU A 54 103.77 -36.61 -17.64
CA GLU A 54 102.73 -35.55 -17.56
C GLU A 54 101.29 -36.13 -17.61
N ASP A 55 101.09 -37.39 -17.22
CA ASP A 55 99.76 -38.01 -17.00
C ASP A 55 99.55 -38.29 -15.49
N ASP A 56 98.40 -37.85 -14.94
CA ASP A 56 98.04 -37.77 -13.50
C ASP A 56 98.00 -39.10 -12.69
N PHE A 57 98.59 -40.20 -13.18
CA PHE A 57 98.46 -41.55 -12.59
C PHE A 57 99.79 -42.27 -12.30
N ALA A 58 100.93 -41.61 -12.50
CA ALA A 58 102.23 -42.17 -12.15
C ALA A 58 102.48 -42.06 -10.63
N ILE A 59 102.44 -43.17 -9.90
CA ILE A 59 102.69 -43.18 -8.45
C ILE A 59 104.19 -43.00 -8.19
N VAL A 60 104.58 -41.75 -7.95
CA VAL A 60 105.87 -41.36 -7.37
C VAL A 60 105.88 -41.77 -5.90
N ILE A 61 106.95 -42.44 -5.47
CA ILE A 61 107.16 -42.86 -4.09
C ILE A 61 108.40 -42.13 -3.56
N TYR A 62 108.16 -41.21 -2.63
CA TYR A 62 109.18 -40.47 -1.92
C TYR A 62 109.70 -41.29 -0.73
N GLN A 63 110.97 -41.08 -0.36
CA GLN A 63 111.56 -41.57 0.87
C GLN A 63 112.55 -40.53 1.38
N TRP A 64 112.18 -39.83 2.45
CA TRP A 64 113.06 -38.87 3.11
C TRP A 64 114.12 -39.61 3.95
N ILE A 65 115.34 -39.06 4.01
CA ILE A 65 116.54 -39.69 4.58
C ILE A 65 117.22 -38.70 5.53
N ARG A 66 117.43 -39.11 6.78
CA ARG A 66 118.18 -38.36 7.80
C ARG A 66 119.62 -38.84 7.85
N GLY A 67 120.54 -38.02 7.35
CA GLY A 67 121.97 -38.34 7.23
C GLY A 67 122.24 -39.46 6.22
N THR A 68 122.16 -40.71 6.67
CA THR A 68 122.29 -41.93 5.84
C THR A 68 121.20 -42.96 6.12
N SER A 69 120.15 -42.60 6.87
CA SER A 69 119.11 -43.51 7.35
C SER A 69 117.73 -43.08 6.84
N PRO A 70 116.96 -43.95 6.16
CA PRO A 70 115.58 -43.66 5.77
C PRO A 70 114.69 -43.36 6.98
N ILE A 71 113.80 -42.37 6.85
CA ILE A 71 112.82 -42.00 7.88
C ILE A 71 111.54 -42.81 7.62
N ILE A 72 111.19 -43.71 8.54
CA ILE A 72 110.15 -44.71 8.30
C ILE A 72 108.75 -44.08 8.41
N GLY A 73 108.02 -44.05 7.29
CA GLY A 73 106.65 -43.53 7.19
C GLY A 73 106.54 -42.20 6.44
N GLU A 74 107.65 -41.46 6.34
CA GLU A 74 107.73 -40.16 5.69
C GLU A 74 107.93 -40.35 4.17
N ASN A 75 106.81 -40.63 3.50
CA ASN A 75 106.75 -41.00 2.08
C ASN A 75 105.95 -40.00 1.22
N GLU A 76 105.57 -38.86 1.78
CA GLU A 76 104.85 -37.77 1.10
C GLU A 76 105.81 -36.85 0.31
N GLU A 77 105.27 -36.03 -0.59
CA GLU A 77 106.03 -35.03 -1.36
C GLU A 77 106.62 -33.89 -0.50
N TYR A 78 106.29 -33.87 0.79
CA TYR A 78 106.76 -32.90 1.77
C TYR A 78 107.20 -33.59 3.07
N PHE A 79 108.02 -32.92 3.87
CA PHE A 79 108.51 -33.42 5.16
C PHE A 79 108.67 -32.27 6.17
N ASP A 80 107.98 -32.36 7.31
CA ASP A 80 108.04 -31.36 8.38
C ASP A 80 109.27 -31.60 9.27
N LEU A 81 110.15 -30.59 9.40
CA LEU A 81 111.38 -30.72 10.18
C LEU A 81 111.11 -30.68 11.69
N THR A 82 111.56 -31.72 12.38
CA THR A 82 111.40 -31.92 13.83
C THR A 82 112.70 -31.68 14.61
N ASP A 83 112.62 -31.60 15.93
CA ASP A 83 113.83 -31.52 16.79
C ASP A 83 114.78 -32.73 16.61
N ASP A 84 114.27 -33.89 16.18
CA ASP A 84 115.09 -35.07 15.89
C ASP A 84 115.91 -34.94 14.59
N ASP A 85 115.59 -33.97 13.72
CA ASP A 85 116.34 -33.66 12.50
C ASP A 85 117.54 -32.74 12.76
N LYS A 86 117.49 -31.99 13.87
CA LYS A 86 118.49 -30.98 14.28
C LYS A 86 119.93 -31.52 14.24
N GLY A 87 120.80 -30.83 13.51
CA GLY A 87 122.20 -31.18 13.32
C GLY A 87 122.48 -32.28 12.28
N ASN A 88 121.44 -32.93 11.73
CA ASN A 88 121.57 -33.87 10.61
C ASN A 88 121.36 -33.15 9.27
N THR A 89 121.84 -33.73 8.16
CA THR A 89 121.46 -33.30 6.81
C THR A 89 120.29 -34.14 6.32
N ILE A 90 119.27 -33.52 5.73
CA ILE A 90 118.16 -34.25 5.08
C ILE A 90 118.44 -34.37 3.58
N SER A 91 118.21 -35.57 3.03
CA SER A 91 118.14 -35.83 1.59
C SER A 91 116.87 -36.60 1.25
N LEU A 92 116.48 -36.57 -0.03
CA LEU A 92 115.30 -37.22 -0.57
C LEU A 92 115.71 -38.21 -1.66
N GLN A 93 115.23 -39.45 -1.54
CA GLN A 93 115.28 -40.50 -2.56
C GLN A 93 113.90 -40.69 -3.17
N VAL A 94 113.83 -40.87 -4.49
CA VAL A 94 112.57 -41.02 -5.24
C VAL A 94 112.62 -42.27 -6.11
N SER A 95 111.48 -42.97 -6.17
CA SER A 95 111.25 -44.14 -7.02
C SER A 95 109.88 -44.05 -7.70
N LEU A 96 109.68 -44.77 -8.80
CA LEU A 96 108.46 -44.71 -9.60
C LEU A 96 107.88 -46.12 -9.76
N TYR A 97 106.60 -46.30 -9.47
CA TYR A 97 105.97 -47.62 -9.55
C TYR A 97 105.97 -48.15 -10.99
N GLY A 98 106.55 -49.33 -11.20
CA GLY A 98 106.74 -49.93 -12.54
C GLY A 98 108.13 -49.71 -13.15
N TYR A 99 109.03 -48.99 -12.47
CA TYR A 99 110.41 -48.77 -12.87
C TYR A 99 111.39 -49.38 -11.85
N ALA A 100 112.64 -49.57 -12.27
CA ALA A 100 113.72 -50.17 -11.50
C ALA A 100 114.76 -49.11 -11.09
N GLY A 101 115.16 -49.16 -9.82
CA GLY A 101 116.12 -48.22 -9.24
C GLY A 101 115.47 -46.98 -8.62
N THR A 102 116.30 -45.99 -8.31
CA THR A 102 115.91 -44.74 -7.63
C THR A 102 116.80 -43.59 -8.09
N ILE A 103 116.27 -42.37 -8.12
CA ILE A 103 117.07 -41.14 -8.17
C ILE A 103 117.11 -40.47 -6.79
N SER A 104 118.04 -39.54 -6.56
CA SER A 104 118.23 -38.91 -5.25
C SER A 104 118.79 -37.48 -5.37
N SER A 105 118.38 -36.63 -4.42
CA SER A 105 118.84 -35.26 -4.28
C SER A 105 120.21 -35.15 -3.61
N SER A 106 120.84 -33.99 -3.76
CA SER A 106 121.96 -33.60 -2.87
C SER A 106 121.42 -33.31 -1.46
N PRO A 107 122.11 -33.73 -0.38
CA PRO A 107 121.70 -33.39 0.97
C PRO A 107 121.68 -31.88 1.23
N THR A 108 120.72 -31.45 2.04
CA THR A 108 120.66 -30.11 2.64
C THR A 108 121.89 -29.82 3.52
N VAL A 109 122.13 -28.54 3.83
CA VAL A 109 122.99 -28.18 4.97
C VAL A 109 122.38 -28.72 6.28
N PRO A 110 123.19 -28.97 7.33
CA PRO A 110 122.66 -29.52 8.57
C PRO A 110 121.53 -28.66 9.17
N ILE A 111 120.41 -29.29 9.53
CA ILE A 111 119.21 -28.61 10.03
C ILE A 111 119.55 -27.85 11.29
N ILE A 112 119.29 -26.54 11.29
CA ILE A 112 119.45 -25.70 12.49
C ILE A 112 118.16 -25.74 13.33
N GLY A 113 118.31 -25.74 14.65
CA GLY A 113 117.18 -25.69 15.58
C GLY A 113 117.32 -24.48 16.50
N THR A 114 116.27 -23.67 16.58
CA THR A 114 116.25 -22.36 17.24
C THR A 114 116.09 -22.49 18.77
N ASP A 115 117.20 -22.79 19.46
CA ASP A 115 117.30 -22.76 20.93
C ASP A 115 117.22 -21.32 21.48
N GLY A 116 116.03 -20.72 21.40
CA GLY A 116 115.63 -19.47 22.04
C GLY A 116 114.37 -19.68 22.89
N PRO A 117 114.23 -19.02 24.05
CA PRO A 117 113.17 -19.36 24.99
C PRO A 117 111.79 -18.95 24.48
N GLY A 118 110.85 -19.89 24.50
CA GLY A 118 109.42 -19.61 24.27
C GLY A 118 108.86 -18.61 25.28
N LEU A 119 107.80 -17.89 24.87
CA LEU A 119 107.13 -16.89 25.70
C LEU A 119 106.63 -17.50 27.02
N SER A 120 107.18 -17.05 28.14
CA SER A 120 106.73 -17.45 29.47
C SER A 120 105.42 -16.75 29.83
N GLY A 121 104.31 -17.40 29.47
CA GLY A 121 102.95 -16.87 29.62
C GLY A 121 101.87 -17.85 29.19
N THR A 122 100.62 -17.56 29.56
CA THR A 122 99.43 -18.33 29.15
C THR A 122 98.47 -17.49 28.34
N VAL A 123 97.97 -18.08 27.25
CA VAL A 123 97.01 -17.49 26.30
C VAL A 123 95.84 -18.46 26.14
N SER A 124 94.62 -17.95 26.01
CA SER A 124 93.38 -18.75 25.89
C SER A 124 92.32 -18.08 25.02
N ILE A 125 91.43 -18.87 24.40
CA ILE A 125 90.23 -18.34 23.74
C ILE A 125 89.06 -18.38 24.73
N ALA A 126 88.34 -17.27 24.87
CA ALA A 126 87.08 -17.17 25.62
C ALA A 126 86.05 -16.35 24.83
N GLY A 127 84.75 -16.54 25.06
CA GLY A 127 83.71 -15.78 24.36
C GLY A 127 82.34 -16.44 24.36
N THR A 128 81.41 -15.88 23.59
CA THR A 128 80.05 -16.43 23.41
C THR A 128 79.94 -17.16 22.08
N LEU A 129 79.65 -18.46 22.11
CA LEU A 129 79.43 -19.31 20.94
C LEU A 129 78.01 -19.12 20.39
N ALA A 130 77.80 -18.03 19.65
CA ALA A 130 76.59 -17.70 18.92
C ALA A 130 76.95 -16.81 17.72
N VAL A 131 76.14 -16.79 16.66
CA VAL A 131 76.33 -15.83 15.56
C VAL A 131 76.14 -14.41 16.08
N GLY A 132 77.07 -13.50 15.75
CA GLY A 132 77.20 -12.17 16.36
C GLY A 132 77.88 -12.15 17.73
N GLY A 133 78.20 -13.31 18.31
CA GLY A 133 78.98 -13.45 19.54
C GLY A 133 80.47 -13.18 19.30
N THR A 134 81.14 -12.59 20.29
CA THR A 134 82.57 -12.26 20.20
C THR A 134 83.43 -13.28 20.95
N LEU A 135 84.48 -13.75 20.28
CA LEU A 135 85.62 -14.48 20.81
C LEU A 135 86.77 -13.51 21.11
N THR A 136 87.52 -13.79 22.16
CA THR A 136 88.66 -12.99 22.66
C THR A 136 89.85 -13.92 22.88
N ALA A 137 91.03 -13.47 22.47
CA ALA A 137 92.32 -14.11 22.75
C ALA A 137 92.92 -13.50 24.03
N ASP A 138 92.52 -14.02 25.18
CA ASP A 138 92.94 -13.53 26.49
C ASP A 138 94.40 -13.89 26.80
N ILE A 139 95.16 -12.92 27.32
CA ILE A 139 96.56 -13.05 27.70
C ILE A 139 96.70 -12.63 29.16
N THR A 140 97.11 -13.54 30.04
CA THR A 140 97.14 -13.29 31.49
C THR A 140 98.53 -12.93 32.04
N SER A 141 99.60 -13.33 31.34
CA SER A 141 100.96 -12.82 31.55
C SER A 141 101.80 -13.05 30.29
N LEU A 142 102.71 -12.11 29.97
CA LEU A 142 103.65 -12.24 28.85
C LEU A 142 104.93 -11.43 29.13
N GLY A 143 106.05 -12.10 29.40
CA GLY A 143 107.33 -11.44 29.71
C GLY A 143 107.94 -10.65 28.53
N GLY A 144 108.70 -9.59 28.82
CA GLY A 144 109.37 -8.73 27.82
C GLY A 144 108.69 -7.38 27.56
N SER A 145 109.27 -6.54 26.69
CA SER A 145 108.84 -5.15 26.45
C SER A 145 108.75 -4.78 24.96
N GLY A 146 107.88 -5.45 24.22
CA GLY A 146 107.52 -5.15 22.83
C GLY A 146 106.00 -5.19 22.57
N THR A 147 105.58 -4.85 21.35
CA THR A 147 104.16 -4.85 20.92
C THR A 147 103.65 -6.27 20.65
N ILE A 148 102.39 -6.54 20.99
CA ILE A 148 101.72 -7.82 20.76
C ILE A 148 100.81 -7.72 19.53
N SER A 149 100.89 -8.72 18.64
CA SER A 149 100.06 -8.87 17.44
C SER A 149 99.27 -10.17 17.47
N TYR A 150 98.12 -10.20 16.79
CA TYR A 150 97.22 -11.36 16.74
C TYR A 150 97.00 -11.79 15.29
N GLN A 151 96.61 -13.05 15.09
CA GLN A 151 96.17 -13.58 13.80
C GLN A 151 95.08 -14.63 14.01
N TRP A 152 93.86 -14.33 13.57
CA TRP A 152 92.73 -15.28 13.58
C TRP A 152 92.63 -16.03 12.25
N LEU A 153 92.16 -17.28 12.33
CA LEU A 153 91.98 -18.17 11.19
C LEU A 153 90.67 -18.98 11.33
N ARG A 154 90.07 -19.37 10.21
CA ARG A 154 89.00 -20.37 10.12
C ARG A 154 89.58 -21.57 9.37
N ASP A 155 89.57 -22.74 10.01
CA ASP A 155 90.14 -23.99 9.50
C ASP A 155 91.54 -23.78 8.89
N LYS A 156 92.43 -23.16 9.67
CA LYS A 156 93.81 -22.76 9.29
C LYS A 156 93.92 -21.72 8.15
N THR A 157 92.83 -21.20 7.62
CA THR A 157 92.81 -20.12 6.60
C THR A 157 92.66 -18.74 7.24
N ASN A 158 93.46 -17.76 6.83
CA ASN A 158 93.51 -16.42 7.43
C ASN A 158 92.19 -15.64 7.25
N ILE A 159 91.61 -15.13 8.36
CA ILE A 159 90.37 -14.29 8.37
C ILE A 159 90.60 -12.83 8.83
N GLY A 160 91.86 -12.40 8.93
CA GLY A 160 92.27 -11.01 8.65
C GLY A 160 92.06 -9.91 9.69
N THR A 161 91.58 -10.18 10.90
CA THR A 161 91.23 -9.09 11.86
C THR A 161 92.41 -8.48 12.62
N ASN A 162 93.53 -9.20 12.76
CA ASN A 162 94.77 -8.85 13.50
C ASN A 162 94.60 -8.29 14.93
N ALA A 163 93.41 -8.41 15.51
CA ALA A 163 93.03 -7.85 16.80
C ALA A 163 92.87 -8.93 17.88
N ALA A 164 92.81 -8.51 19.15
CA ALA A 164 92.57 -9.42 20.28
C ALA A 164 91.21 -10.13 20.25
N THR A 165 90.29 -9.71 19.37
CA THR A 165 88.90 -10.21 19.29
C THR A 165 88.50 -10.56 17.86
N TYR A 166 87.62 -11.55 17.73
CA TYR A 166 86.94 -11.94 16.50
C TYR A 166 85.43 -12.11 16.78
N THR A 167 84.55 -11.68 15.87
CA THR A 167 83.10 -11.83 16.03
C THR A 167 82.57 -12.85 15.03
N LEU A 168 81.86 -13.86 15.52
CA LEU A 168 81.33 -14.98 14.74
C LEU A 168 80.24 -14.52 13.76
N VAL A 169 80.30 -15.04 12.55
CA VAL A 169 79.31 -14.87 11.47
C VAL A 169 78.69 -16.22 11.08
N ASP A 170 77.63 -16.22 10.28
CA ASP A 170 76.95 -17.46 9.84
C ASP A 170 77.91 -18.46 9.15
N ALA A 171 78.99 -17.97 8.54
CA ALA A 171 80.02 -18.78 7.89
C ALA A 171 81.04 -19.44 8.85
N ASP A 172 80.92 -19.23 10.17
CA ASP A 172 81.71 -19.94 11.20
C ASP A 172 80.98 -21.16 11.79
N VAL A 173 79.68 -21.33 11.50
CA VAL A 173 78.87 -22.42 12.06
C VAL A 173 79.39 -23.78 11.56
N GLY A 174 79.58 -24.73 12.48
CA GLY A 174 80.14 -26.06 12.21
C GLY A 174 81.65 -26.09 11.94
N GLN A 175 82.34 -24.94 11.91
CA GLN A 175 83.76 -24.83 11.55
C GLN A 175 84.68 -24.75 12.78
N THR A 176 86.00 -24.79 12.57
CA THR A 176 87.00 -24.53 13.62
C THR A 176 87.61 -23.14 13.47
N ILE A 177 87.72 -22.43 14.59
CA ILE A 177 88.35 -21.11 14.67
C ILE A 177 89.67 -21.24 15.44
N ASN A 178 90.74 -20.70 14.86
CA ASN A 178 92.07 -20.68 15.46
C ASN A 178 92.55 -19.25 15.74
N VAL A 179 93.42 -19.07 16.73
CA VAL A 179 94.19 -17.83 16.91
C VAL A 179 95.65 -18.11 17.21
N ARG A 180 96.54 -17.26 16.69
CA ARG A 180 97.96 -17.18 17.04
C ARG A 180 98.28 -15.77 17.53
N VAL A 181 99.23 -15.67 18.47
CA VAL A 181 99.73 -14.41 19.02
C VAL A 181 101.23 -14.32 18.75
N SER A 182 101.75 -13.12 18.46
CA SER A 182 103.18 -12.89 18.28
C SER A 182 103.66 -11.61 18.97
N ARG A 183 104.97 -11.51 19.16
CA ARG A 183 105.66 -10.34 19.71
C ARG A 183 106.94 -10.06 18.93
N GLU A 184 107.24 -8.80 18.71
CA GLU A 184 108.53 -8.36 18.14
C GLU A 184 109.46 -7.91 19.26
N ASP A 185 110.69 -8.43 19.30
CA ASP A 185 111.72 -7.99 20.23
C ASP A 185 113.07 -7.89 19.49
N ASN A 186 113.62 -6.67 19.45
CA ASN A 186 114.93 -6.27 18.93
C ASN A 186 115.45 -7.07 17.69
N SER A 187 114.70 -7.01 16.58
CA SER A 187 114.94 -7.66 15.27
C SER A 187 114.68 -9.17 15.15
N SER A 188 113.83 -9.74 16.01
CA SER A 188 113.22 -11.06 15.77
C SER A 188 111.77 -11.15 16.26
N PHE A 189 110.97 -12.00 15.61
CA PHE A 189 109.58 -12.28 16.00
C PHE A 189 109.47 -13.59 16.78
N ILE A 190 108.78 -13.56 17.91
CA ILE A 190 108.47 -14.73 18.73
C ILE A 190 106.96 -15.00 18.66
N TYR A 191 106.56 -16.27 18.51
CA TYR A 191 105.18 -16.68 18.27
C TYR A 191 104.68 -17.65 19.35
N SER A 192 103.36 -17.68 19.56
CA SER A 192 102.66 -18.74 20.28
C SER A 192 102.33 -19.93 19.37
N ASN A 193 101.93 -21.04 19.98
CA ASN A 193 101.16 -22.09 19.30
C ASN A 193 99.77 -21.56 18.88
N TYR A 194 99.11 -22.27 17.97
CA TYR A 194 97.70 -22.05 17.66
C TYR A 194 96.81 -22.57 18.80
N LEU A 195 95.86 -21.74 19.24
CA LEU A 195 94.71 -22.16 20.05
C LEU A 195 93.53 -22.40 19.11
N THR A 196 92.63 -23.33 19.46
CA THR A 196 91.52 -23.78 18.59
C THR A 196 90.24 -23.92 19.39
N ILE A 197 89.10 -23.55 18.77
CA ILE A 197 87.75 -23.80 19.27
C ILE A 197 86.83 -24.24 18.12
N SER A 198 85.90 -25.17 18.38
CA SER A 198 84.91 -25.64 17.41
C SER A 198 83.55 -25.00 17.66
N ILE A 199 82.84 -24.62 16.60
CA ILE A 199 81.53 -23.96 16.69
C ILE A 199 80.40 -24.98 16.46
N PRO A 200 79.44 -25.17 17.38
CA PRO A 200 78.33 -26.12 17.20
C PRO A 200 77.34 -25.73 16.08
N ASP A 201 76.64 -26.71 15.52
CA ASP A 201 75.64 -26.51 14.46
C ASP A 201 74.32 -25.89 14.96
N ASP A 202 73.96 -26.11 16.23
CA ASP A 202 72.70 -25.63 16.85
C ASP A 202 72.95 -24.39 17.72
N ILE A 203 73.00 -23.23 17.06
CA ILE A 203 73.09 -21.89 17.71
C ILE A 203 72.08 -20.90 17.09
N GLY A 204 70.96 -21.40 16.60
CA GLY A 204 69.91 -20.63 15.90
C GLY A 204 69.02 -19.81 16.83
N SER A 205 68.77 -18.55 16.46
CA SER A 205 67.90 -17.64 17.25
C SER A 205 66.41 -17.99 17.11
N ALA A 206 65.63 -17.64 18.14
CA ALA A 206 64.17 -17.79 18.11
C ALA A 206 63.54 -16.87 17.05
N LEU A 207 62.56 -17.39 16.29
CA LEU A 207 61.85 -16.59 15.28
C LEU A 207 61.10 -15.43 15.94
N SER A 208 61.22 -14.23 15.37
CA SER A 208 60.64 -13.00 15.94
C SER A 208 60.03 -12.09 14.86
N GLY A 209 59.01 -11.32 15.25
CA GLY A 209 58.15 -10.53 14.37
C GLY A 209 56.67 -10.78 14.67
N THR A 210 55.80 -10.43 13.73
CA THR A 210 54.35 -10.73 13.77
C THR A 210 53.85 -11.24 12.42
N VAL A 211 52.68 -11.87 12.42
CA VAL A 211 51.99 -12.37 11.21
C VAL A 211 50.55 -11.88 11.24
N THR A 212 50.06 -11.35 10.11
CA THR A 212 48.66 -10.94 9.96
C THR A 212 48.01 -11.67 8.79
N ILE A 213 46.68 -11.61 8.72
CA ILE A 213 45.89 -12.16 7.61
C ILE A 213 45.21 -11.00 6.89
N ASP A 214 45.57 -10.81 5.63
CA ASP A 214 44.93 -9.84 4.73
C ASP A 214 43.82 -10.52 3.93
N GLY A 215 42.69 -9.82 3.75
CA GLY A 215 41.51 -10.31 3.01
C GLY A 215 40.24 -10.41 3.86
N ILE A 216 39.10 -10.69 3.21
CA ILE A 216 37.80 -10.85 3.89
C ILE A 216 37.56 -12.34 4.16
N PRO A 217 37.31 -12.77 5.40
CA PRO A 217 36.96 -14.16 5.71
C PRO A 217 35.51 -14.44 5.27
N ALA A 218 35.34 -14.85 4.01
CA ALA A 218 34.08 -15.30 3.44
C ALA A 218 34.33 -16.45 2.45
N ILE A 219 33.31 -17.27 2.20
CA ILE A 219 33.44 -18.42 1.27
C ILE A 219 33.80 -17.90 -0.13
N GLY A 220 34.91 -18.40 -0.69
CA GLY A 220 35.36 -18.07 -2.04
C GLY A 220 36.23 -16.80 -2.16
N GLU A 221 36.41 -16.04 -1.08
CA GLU A 221 37.40 -14.94 -1.04
C GLU A 221 38.80 -15.48 -0.75
N THR A 222 39.85 -14.77 -1.18
CA THR A 222 41.24 -15.14 -0.85
C THR A 222 41.70 -14.46 0.43
N LEU A 223 42.21 -15.25 1.37
CA LEU A 223 43.01 -14.79 2.50
C LEU A 223 44.49 -14.97 2.19
N THR A 224 45.32 -14.03 2.64
CA THR A 224 46.78 -14.00 2.43
C THR A 224 47.48 -13.84 3.77
N ALA A 225 48.51 -14.64 4.02
CA ALA A 225 49.37 -14.54 5.19
C ALA A 225 50.45 -13.49 4.93
N ASN A 226 50.42 -12.40 5.70
CA ASN A 226 51.42 -11.34 5.64
C ASN A 226 52.52 -11.61 6.66
N THR A 227 53.77 -11.62 6.18
CA THR A 227 54.96 -12.03 6.96
C THR A 227 56.10 -11.00 6.90
N ASP A 228 55.82 -9.79 6.42
CA ASP A 228 56.84 -8.78 6.12
C ASP A 228 57.63 -8.30 7.35
N SER A 229 57.09 -8.53 8.56
CA SER A 229 57.76 -8.18 9.83
C SER A 229 58.61 -9.30 10.45
N LEU A 230 58.77 -10.45 9.79
CA LEU A 230 59.52 -11.60 10.32
C LEU A 230 61.04 -11.48 10.10
N GLY A 231 61.78 -11.22 11.18
CA GLY A 231 63.24 -11.04 11.15
C GLY A 231 64.03 -12.30 10.74
N GLY A 232 65.14 -12.10 10.03
CA GLY A 232 66.03 -13.16 9.53
C GLY A 232 65.80 -13.50 8.04
N SER A 233 66.74 -14.27 7.47
CA SER A 233 66.76 -14.67 6.06
C SER A 233 66.50 -16.18 5.90
N GLY A 234 65.45 -16.55 5.19
CA GLY A 234 65.13 -17.95 4.94
C GLY A 234 63.68 -18.17 4.50
N ALA A 235 63.43 -19.30 3.84
CA ALA A 235 62.10 -19.69 3.37
C ALA A 235 61.11 -19.88 4.53
N ILE A 236 59.87 -19.43 4.32
CA ILE A 236 58.78 -19.50 5.29
C ILE A 236 57.83 -20.63 4.90
N SER A 237 57.48 -21.49 5.85
CA SER A 237 56.42 -22.49 5.72
C SER A 237 55.13 -21.98 6.37
N TYR A 238 53.98 -22.32 5.78
CA TYR A 238 52.66 -21.86 6.23
C TYR A 238 51.76 -23.03 6.62
N LYS A 239 50.88 -22.80 7.59
CA LYS A 239 49.86 -23.75 8.04
C LYS A 239 48.59 -23.01 8.45
N TRP A 240 47.57 -23.06 7.60
CA TRP A 240 46.25 -22.50 7.90
C TRP A 240 45.45 -23.42 8.82
N LEU A 241 44.77 -22.84 9.79
CA LEU A 241 44.11 -23.51 10.91
C LEU A 241 42.70 -22.95 11.15
N ARG A 242 41.89 -23.69 11.92
CA ARG A 242 40.51 -23.34 12.29
C ARG A 242 40.41 -23.16 13.81
N GLY A 243 40.25 -21.92 14.28
CA GLY A 243 40.36 -21.63 15.72
C GLY A 243 41.66 -22.19 16.30
N GLU A 244 41.57 -22.77 17.50
CA GLU A 244 42.68 -23.46 18.18
C GLU A 244 42.90 -24.92 17.71
N SER A 245 42.34 -25.32 16.56
CA SER A 245 42.55 -26.67 16.04
C SER A 245 43.95 -26.82 15.43
N THR A 246 44.60 -27.95 15.68
CA THR A 246 45.89 -28.33 15.08
C THR A 246 45.78 -28.85 13.64
N ALA A 247 44.55 -29.06 13.13
CA ALA A 247 44.26 -29.64 11.83
C ALA A 247 44.52 -28.66 10.67
N VAL A 248 45.38 -29.07 9.74
CA VAL A 248 45.79 -28.27 8.57
C VAL A 248 44.62 -28.09 7.59
N LEU A 249 44.34 -26.84 7.22
CA LEU A 249 43.40 -26.47 6.15
C LEU A 249 44.10 -26.24 4.80
N GLY A 250 45.36 -25.78 4.83
CA GLY A 250 46.18 -25.47 3.66
C GLY A 250 47.60 -25.06 4.08
N ILE A 251 48.55 -25.14 3.16
CA ILE A 251 50.00 -24.96 3.41
C ILE A 251 50.67 -23.85 2.59
N ASN A 252 49.89 -23.11 1.80
CA ASN A 252 50.39 -22.02 0.95
C ASN A 252 50.34 -20.68 1.71
N ALA A 253 51.01 -19.65 1.20
CA ALA A 253 50.87 -18.28 1.69
C ALA A 253 49.44 -17.71 1.57
N THR A 254 48.56 -18.34 0.78
CA THR A 254 47.15 -17.98 0.63
C THR A 254 46.22 -19.15 0.91
N TYR A 255 44.98 -18.84 1.31
CA TYR A 255 43.91 -19.81 1.52
C TYR A 255 42.56 -19.23 1.08
N ILE A 256 41.73 -20.05 0.42
CA ILE A 256 40.36 -19.70 0.03
C ILE A 256 39.41 -20.51 0.93
N PRO A 257 38.64 -19.87 1.84
CA PRO A 257 37.69 -20.59 2.68
C PRO A 257 36.59 -21.26 1.84
N VAL A 258 36.33 -22.53 2.11
CA VAL A 258 35.23 -23.29 1.48
C VAL A 258 34.00 -23.31 2.39
N ALA A 259 32.87 -23.84 1.89
CA ALA A 259 31.62 -23.90 2.66
C ALA A 259 31.77 -24.57 4.04
N ALA A 260 32.67 -25.56 4.17
CA ALA A 260 32.97 -26.24 5.42
C ALA A 260 33.69 -25.39 6.48
N ASN A 261 34.14 -24.17 6.14
CA ASN A 261 34.73 -23.20 7.07
C ASN A 261 33.71 -22.19 7.62
N LYS A 262 32.49 -22.12 7.07
CA LYS A 262 31.48 -21.10 7.43
C LYS A 262 31.20 -21.10 8.93
N GLY A 263 31.21 -19.91 9.54
CA GLY A 263 30.96 -19.73 10.97
C GLY A 263 32.17 -20.03 11.88
N TYR A 264 33.34 -20.39 11.33
CA TYR A 264 34.57 -20.57 12.10
C TYR A 264 35.58 -19.45 11.80
N ALA A 265 36.29 -18.99 12.84
CA ALA A 265 37.48 -18.16 12.69
C ALA A 265 38.68 -18.99 12.18
N LEU A 266 39.59 -18.35 11.46
CA LEU A 266 40.81 -18.96 10.92
C LEU A 266 42.06 -18.26 11.47
N LYS A 267 43.18 -18.97 11.54
CA LYS A 267 44.52 -18.38 11.77
C LYS A 267 45.56 -19.04 10.86
N VAL A 268 46.73 -18.43 10.74
CA VAL A 268 47.89 -19.01 10.04
C VAL A 268 49.07 -19.11 10.99
N GLN A 269 49.65 -20.30 11.09
CA GLN A 269 50.89 -20.60 11.79
C GLN A 269 52.04 -20.63 10.76
N VAL A 270 53.20 -20.09 11.12
CA VAL A 270 54.40 -20.06 10.26
C VAL A 270 55.66 -20.51 10.98
N SER A 271 56.62 -21.01 10.19
CA SER A 271 57.97 -21.36 10.64
C SER A 271 59.01 -21.01 9.57
N ARG A 272 60.27 -20.85 9.97
CA ARG A 272 61.43 -20.58 9.10
C ARG A 272 62.54 -21.58 9.45
N ALA A 273 63.29 -22.05 8.44
CA ALA A 273 64.42 -22.93 8.65
C ALA A 273 65.52 -22.25 9.51
N ASN A 274 66.23 -23.04 10.32
CA ASN A 274 67.33 -22.61 11.20
C ASN A 274 66.94 -21.59 12.30
N ASN A 275 65.65 -21.27 12.46
CA ASN A 275 65.12 -20.61 13.65
C ASN A 275 64.42 -21.63 14.56
N THR A 276 64.41 -21.35 15.86
CA THR A 276 63.61 -22.11 16.83
C THR A 276 62.20 -21.49 16.98
N GLY A 277 61.17 -22.34 17.06
CA GLY A 277 59.78 -21.95 17.32
C GLY A 277 58.90 -21.67 16.09
N THR A 278 57.67 -21.23 16.35
CA THR A 278 56.65 -20.86 15.36
C THR A 278 55.98 -19.55 15.78
N ILE A 279 55.50 -18.76 14.82
CA ILE A 279 54.64 -17.60 15.09
C ILE A 279 53.25 -17.88 14.51
N GLU A 280 52.20 -17.42 15.18
CA GLU A 280 50.82 -17.50 14.70
C GLU A 280 50.24 -16.11 14.50
N SER A 281 49.31 -15.98 13.56
CA SER A 281 48.45 -14.80 13.47
C SER A 281 47.37 -14.82 14.55
N GLU A 282 46.84 -13.63 14.85
CA GLU A 282 45.52 -13.50 15.47
C GLU A 282 44.43 -14.21 14.62
N LEU A 283 43.30 -14.51 15.27
CA LEU A 283 42.15 -15.12 14.61
C LEU A 283 41.38 -14.12 13.74
N THR A 284 41.02 -14.52 12.53
CA THR A 284 40.07 -13.76 11.70
C THR A 284 38.69 -13.70 12.36
N THR A 285 37.84 -12.77 11.91
CA THR A 285 36.39 -12.93 12.15
C THR A 285 35.88 -14.23 11.51
N PRO A 286 34.77 -14.82 12.02
CA PRO A 286 34.23 -16.07 11.48
C PRO A 286 33.85 -15.98 10.00
N VAL A 287 34.17 -17.03 9.23
CA VAL A 287 33.96 -17.05 7.77
C VAL A 287 32.48 -16.86 7.40
N GLY A 288 32.19 -15.78 6.67
CA GLY A 288 30.85 -15.39 6.22
C GLY A 288 30.35 -16.12 4.96
N SER A 289 29.12 -15.77 4.56
CA SER A 289 28.60 -16.07 3.22
C SER A 289 29.38 -15.29 2.14
N PRO A 290 29.37 -15.75 0.87
CA PRO A 290 29.96 -15.00 -0.23
C PRO A 290 29.26 -13.64 -0.40
N LEU A 291 30.00 -12.63 -0.86
CA LEU A 291 29.44 -11.32 -1.20
C LEU A 291 28.82 -11.34 -2.60
N ILE A 292 27.65 -10.72 -2.76
CA ILE A 292 27.11 -10.41 -4.09
C ILE A 292 27.94 -9.28 -4.73
N ARG A 293 28.33 -9.45 -5.99
CA ARG A 293 29.07 -8.46 -6.80
C ARG A 293 28.45 -8.36 -8.19
N GLY A 294 28.54 -7.21 -8.84
CA GLY A 294 28.04 -7.04 -10.21
C GLY A 294 27.43 -5.66 -10.48
N LYS A 295 26.53 -5.61 -11.46
CA LYS A 295 25.83 -4.39 -11.89
C LYS A 295 24.38 -4.69 -12.26
N VAL A 296 23.49 -3.76 -11.96
CA VAL A 296 22.09 -3.76 -12.45
C VAL A 296 21.91 -2.57 -13.40
N THR A 297 21.26 -2.77 -14.55
CA THR A 297 20.99 -1.71 -15.54
C THR A 297 19.49 -1.57 -15.77
N ILE A 298 18.99 -0.32 -15.69
CA ILE A 298 17.61 0.06 -16.02
C ILE A 298 17.59 0.59 -17.47
N THR A 299 16.51 0.33 -18.20
CA THR A 299 16.19 0.92 -19.50
C THR A 299 14.80 1.54 -19.51
N GLY A 300 14.56 2.47 -20.44
CA GLY A 300 13.31 3.25 -20.55
C GLY A 300 13.54 4.75 -20.41
N GLU A 301 12.48 5.53 -20.64
CA GLU A 301 12.49 6.98 -20.45
C GLU A 301 12.13 7.32 -19.00
N PRO A 302 12.92 8.16 -18.28
CA PRO A 302 12.68 8.50 -16.88
C PRO A 302 11.62 9.62 -16.73
N ILE A 303 10.46 9.46 -17.37
CA ILE A 303 9.37 10.45 -17.40
C ILE A 303 8.10 9.84 -16.81
N VAL A 304 7.37 10.60 -15.99
CA VAL A 304 6.09 10.16 -15.41
C VAL A 304 5.13 9.62 -16.49
N GLY A 305 4.55 8.44 -16.24
CA GLY A 305 3.68 7.73 -17.18
C GLY A 305 4.41 6.81 -18.17
N LYS A 306 5.74 6.79 -18.20
CA LYS A 306 6.55 5.82 -18.97
C LYS A 306 6.89 4.58 -18.13
N THR A 307 7.25 3.50 -18.81
CA THR A 307 7.64 2.23 -18.18
C THR A 307 9.16 2.05 -18.24
N LEU A 308 9.78 1.94 -17.06
CA LEU A 308 11.15 1.49 -16.88
C LEU A 308 11.20 -0.05 -16.85
N SER A 309 12.30 -0.62 -17.32
CA SER A 309 12.53 -2.07 -17.38
C SER A 309 13.92 -2.42 -16.85
N ILE A 310 14.07 -3.61 -16.28
CA ILE A 310 15.40 -4.19 -16.03
C ILE A 310 15.93 -4.70 -17.38
N ALA A 311 17.19 -4.39 -17.71
CA ALA A 311 17.81 -4.86 -18.95
C ALA A 311 17.80 -6.40 -19.02
N SER A 312 17.53 -6.98 -20.20
CA SER A 312 17.25 -8.41 -20.38
C SER A 312 18.48 -9.35 -20.33
N SER A 313 19.64 -8.86 -19.89
CA SER A 313 20.85 -9.65 -19.63
C SER A 313 21.56 -9.22 -18.33
N PRO A 314 20.88 -9.24 -17.16
CA PRO A 314 21.51 -8.83 -15.90
C PRO A 314 22.30 -9.97 -15.26
N ASP A 315 21.85 -11.21 -15.47
CA ASP A 315 22.37 -12.43 -14.83
C ASP A 315 23.78 -12.84 -15.32
N THR A 316 24.32 -12.15 -16.33
CA THR A 316 25.71 -12.34 -16.81
C THR A 316 26.74 -11.45 -16.10
N GLU A 317 26.31 -10.42 -15.37
CA GLU A 317 27.20 -9.51 -14.62
C GLU A 317 27.05 -9.63 -13.08
N ILE A 318 26.05 -10.35 -12.58
CA ILE A 318 25.78 -10.52 -11.14
C ILE A 318 26.32 -11.86 -10.63
N PHE A 319 27.39 -11.78 -9.84
CA PHE A 319 28.04 -12.92 -9.18
C PHE A 319 27.52 -13.07 -7.75
N GLY A 320 26.99 -14.26 -7.43
CA GLY A 320 26.52 -14.63 -6.11
C GLY A 320 26.03 -16.08 -6.08
N SER A 321 25.78 -16.62 -4.88
CA SER A 321 25.14 -17.93 -4.72
C SER A 321 23.61 -17.79 -4.66
N GLY A 322 22.90 -18.63 -5.41
CA GLY A 322 21.44 -18.73 -5.38
C GLY A 322 20.71 -17.80 -6.35
N THR A 323 19.38 -17.86 -6.32
CA THR A 323 18.50 -17.08 -7.20
C THR A 323 18.63 -15.58 -6.93
N ILE A 324 18.75 -14.78 -8.00
CA ILE A 324 18.70 -13.31 -7.92
C ILE A 324 17.24 -12.87 -7.68
N SER A 325 17.04 -11.81 -6.91
CA SER A 325 15.74 -11.16 -6.77
C SER A 325 15.88 -9.65 -6.84
N TYR A 326 14.91 -9.00 -7.49
CA TYR A 326 14.92 -7.57 -7.84
C TYR A 326 13.82 -6.79 -7.11
N GLN A 327 14.12 -5.57 -6.70
CA GLN A 327 13.18 -4.68 -6.01
C GLN A 327 13.36 -3.24 -6.52
N TRP A 328 12.29 -2.60 -7.00
CA TRP A 328 12.31 -1.18 -7.34
C TRP A 328 12.19 -0.33 -6.06
N ILE A 329 13.00 0.74 -5.99
CA ILE A 329 13.13 1.64 -4.85
C ILE A 329 13.00 3.10 -5.33
N ARG A 330 12.16 3.88 -4.64
CA ARG A 330 12.07 5.35 -4.73
C ARG A 330 12.83 6.00 -3.59
N GLY A 331 13.59 7.06 -3.90
CA GLY A 331 14.42 7.76 -2.93
C GLY A 331 15.46 6.81 -2.32
N GLU A 332 15.78 7.00 -1.04
CA GLU A 332 16.81 6.19 -0.38
C GLU A 332 16.39 4.75 -0.09
N SER A 333 15.10 4.50 0.22
CA SER A 333 14.66 3.23 0.84
C SER A 333 13.22 2.79 0.58
N THR A 334 12.39 3.54 -0.15
CA THR A 334 10.96 3.20 -0.31
C THR A 334 10.76 2.14 -1.39
N ASN A 335 10.38 0.91 -1.02
CA ASN A 335 10.01 -0.12 -1.98
C ASN A 335 8.70 0.25 -2.71
N ILE A 336 8.73 0.29 -4.05
CA ILE A 336 7.59 0.72 -4.90
C ILE A 336 7.01 -0.38 -5.81
N SER A 337 7.65 -1.55 -5.86
CA SER A 337 7.16 -2.73 -6.59
C SER A 337 7.00 -3.93 -5.65
N THR A 338 6.32 -4.98 -6.13
CA THR A 338 6.57 -6.32 -5.61
C THR A 338 8.00 -6.77 -5.92
N ILE A 339 8.50 -7.72 -5.15
CA ILE A 339 9.76 -8.43 -5.47
C ILE A 339 9.60 -9.10 -6.85
N ASN A 340 10.66 -9.07 -7.65
CA ASN A 340 10.78 -9.65 -9.00
C ASN A 340 9.87 -9.03 -10.07
N ALA A 341 9.40 -7.79 -9.87
CA ALA A 341 8.82 -6.99 -10.95
C ALA A 341 9.92 -6.59 -11.96
N GLY A 342 9.91 -7.21 -13.15
CA GLY A 342 10.89 -6.90 -14.22
C GLY A 342 10.73 -5.51 -14.85
N THR A 343 9.60 -4.83 -14.60
CA THR A 343 9.29 -3.48 -15.08
C THR A 343 8.58 -2.67 -14.00
N TYR A 344 8.61 -1.34 -14.14
CA TYR A 344 7.89 -0.39 -13.29
C TYR A 344 7.39 0.80 -14.12
N THR A 345 6.09 1.10 -14.04
CA THR A 345 5.51 2.28 -14.70
C THR A 345 5.50 3.45 -13.72
N LEU A 346 6.17 4.55 -14.10
CA LEU A 346 6.33 5.75 -13.28
C LEU A 346 4.98 6.43 -13.04
N VAL A 347 4.64 6.67 -11.77
CA VAL A 347 3.41 7.33 -11.34
C VAL A 347 3.67 8.77 -10.90
N ALA A 348 2.60 9.55 -10.68
CA ALA A 348 2.70 10.94 -10.24
C ALA A 348 3.52 11.16 -8.95
N ALA A 349 3.65 10.13 -8.11
CA ALA A 349 4.46 10.17 -6.88
C ALA A 349 5.96 9.85 -7.10
N ASP A 350 6.38 9.54 -8.32
CA ASP A 350 7.81 9.47 -8.72
C ASP A 350 8.32 10.81 -9.30
N ALA A 351 7.44 11.79 -9.55
CA ALA A 351 7.79 13.07 -10.15
C ALA A 351 8.85 13.82 -9.31
N GLY A 352 10.02 14.13 -9.91
CA GLY A 352 11.12 14.78 -9.19
C GLY A 352 11.72 13.93 -8.08
N GLN A 353 11.51 12.61 -8.10
CA GLN A 353 12.15 11.65 -7.21
C GLN A 353 13.25 10.87 -7.95
N THR A 354 14.08 10.17 -7.17
CA THR A 354 15.07 9.24 -7.70
C THR A 354 14.54 7.81 -7.67
N ILE A 355 14.85 7.03 -8.71
CA ILE A 355 14.47 5.62 -8.85
C ILE A 355 15.73 4.77 -9.05
N ARG A 356 15.80 3.62 -8.39
CA ARG A 356 16.80 2.57 -8.66
C ARG A 356 16.24 1.17 -8.42
N VAL A 357 16.92 0.15 -8.94
CA VAL A 357 16.62 -1.26 -8.70
C VAL A 357 17.70 -1.87 -7.82
N ARG A 358 17.29 -2.58 -6.77
CA ARG A 358 18.16 -3.36 -5.89
C ARG A 358 18.08 -4.84 -6.26
N ALA A 359 19.23 -5.49 -6.41
CA ALA A 359 19.38 -6.93 -6.59
C ALA A 359 19.99 -7.59 -5.34
N THR A 360 19.43 -8.73 -4.94
CA THR A 360 19.90 -9.59 -3.85
C THR A 360 19.95 -11.05 -4.31
N THR A 361 20.76 -11.92 -3.67
CA THR A 361 20.83 -13.35 -4.01
C THR A 361 20.66 -14.25 -2.78
N THR A 362 19.94 -15.36 -2.95
CA THR A 362 19.58 -16.26 -1.84
C THR A 362 20.78 -17.07 -1.34
N GLY A 363 21.43 -16.58 -0.28
CA GLY A 363 22.55 -17.25 0.41
C GLY A 363 23.84 -16.46 0.43
N SER A 364 23.96 -15.45 -0.44
CA SER A 364 25.00 -14.41 -0.39
C SER A 364 24.68 -13.35 0.67
N SER A 365 25.64 -12.48 0.98
CA SER A 365 25.45 -11.27 1.78
C SER A 365 25.63 -10.00 0.94
N GLY A 366 24.96 -8.91 1.35
CA GLY A 366 24.95 -7.64 0.63
C GLY A 366 23.84 -7.51 -0.42
N TYR A 367 23.94 -6.47 -1.25
CA TYR A 367 23.08 -6.19 -2.40
C TYR A 367 23.88 -5.44 -3.47
N VAL A 368 23.37 -5.44 -4.71
CA VAL A 368 23.86 -4.56 -5.80
C VAL A 368 22.71 -3.63 -6.19
N ASP A 369 22.95 -2.32 -6.15
CA ASP A 369 21.99 -1.34 -6.68
C ASP A 369 22.35 -0.95 -8.12
N SER A 370 21.35 -0.56 -8.92
CA SER A 370 21.56 0.06 -10.22
C SER A 370 22.10 1.48 -10.09
N ASN A 371 22.49 2.07 -11.23
CA ASN A 371 22.52 3.53 -11.35
C ASN A 371 21.19 4.13 -10.87
N ILE A 372 21.26 5.33 -10.30
CA ILE A 372 20.10 6.15 -9.95
C ILE A 372 19.59 6.84 -11.23
N LEU A 373 18.27 6.91 -11.38
CA LEU A 373 17.59 7.73 -12.38
C LEU A 373 16.80 8.83 -11.69
N ASP A 374 17.10 10.08 -12.02
CA ASP A 374 16.25 11.23 -11.68
C ASP A 374 15.03 11.25 -12.61
N ILE A 375 13.82 11.38 -12.06
CA ILE A 375 12.57 11.32 -12.84
C ILE A 375 12.09 12.72 -13.22
N GLU A 376 12.07 12.99 -14.52
CA GLU A 376 11.60 14.23 -15.11
C GLU A 376 10.08 14.41 -14.90
N ILE A 377 9.69 15.64 -14.58
CA ILE A 377 8.29 16.05 -14.47
C ILE A 377 7.86 16.63 -15.85
N PRO A 378 6.97 15.95 -16.61
CA PRO A 378 6.53 16.46 -17.90
C PRO A 378 5.67 17.73 -17.73
N ALA A 379 5.91 18.75 -18.55
CA ALA A 379 5.08 19.96 -18.56
C ALA A 379 3.65 19.66 -19.02
N LEU A 380 2.65 20.27 -18.37
CA LEU A 380 1.25 20.16 -18.79
C LEU A 380 1.02 20.96 -20.08
N THR A 381 0.50 20.31 -21.13
CA THR A 381 0.19 20.94 -22.43
C THR A 381 -1.20 20.57 -22.90
N GLY A 382 -1.81 21.39 -23.77
CA GLY A 382 -3.20 21.27 -24.21
C GLY A 382 -3.88 22.65 -24.25
N THR A 383 -5.22 22.70 -24.23
CA THR A 383 -5.98 23.95 -24.05
C THR A 383 -7.08 23.81 -23.03
N VAL A 384 -7.40 24.93 -22.36
CA VAL A 384 -8.49 25.08 -21.40
C VAL A 384 -9.34 26.28 -21.82
N THR A 385 -10.65 26.11 -21.88
CA THR A 385 -11.62 27.18 -22.16
C THR A 385 -12.76 27.15 -21.15
N ILE A 386 -13.49 28.25 -21.05
CA ILE A 386 -14.74 28.32 -20.28
C ILE A 386 -15.92 28.28 -21.24
N SER A 387 -16.95 27.52 -20.86
CA SER A 387 -18.26 27.53 -21.49
C SER A 387 -19.33 27.98 -20.49
N GLY A 388 -20.45 28.52 -20.99
CA GLY A 388 -21.49 29.17 -20.20
C GLY A 388 -21.49 30.69 -20.33
N THR A 389 -22.62 31.32 -19.97
CA THR A 389 -22.78 32.79 -20.01
C THR A 389 -22.37 33.39 -18.66
N PRO A 390 -21.50 34.42 -18.62
CA PRO A 390 -21.13 35.09 -17.38
C PRO A 390 -22.26 36.02 -16.92
N GLU A 391 -23.18 35.45 -16.13
CA GLU A 391 -24.37 36.09 -15.56
C GLU A 391 -24.61 35.52 -14.16
N VAL A 392 -24.95 36.36 -13.18
CA VAL A 392 -25.23 35.91 -11.80
C VAL A 392 -26.30 34.81 -11.79
N GLY A 393 -26.05 33.73 -11.04
CA GLY A 393 -26.92 32.55 -10.96
C GLY A 393 -26.76 31.54 -12.09
N ARG A 394 -25.93 31.82 -13.11
CA ARG A 394 -25.54 30.83 -14.13
C ARG A 394 -24.24 30.13 -13.77
N SER A 395 -24.04 28.93 -14.30
CA SER A 395 -22.81 28.16 -14.12
C SER A 395 -21.88 28.30 -15.32
N LEU A 396 -20.61 28.54 -15.03
CA LEU A 396 -19.48 28.40 -15.93
C LEU A 396 -18.95 26.96 -15.84
N SER A 397 -18.47 26.40 -16.94
CA SER A 397 -17.94 25.03 -17.02
C SER A 397 -16.60 25.00 -17.74
N ALA A 398 -15.58 24.40 -17.11
CA ALA A 398 -14.25 24.22 -17.65
C ALA A 398 -14.26 23.14 -18.74
N VAL A 399 -13.76 23.46 -19.93
CA VAL A 399 -13.67 22.56 -21.08
C VAL A 399 -12.20 22.41 -21.45
N THR A 400 -11.72 21.17 -21.53
CA THR A 400 -10.30 20.87 -21.73
C THR A 400 -10.10 20.06 -23.02
N THR A 401 -9.24 20.53 -23.92
CA THR A 401 -8.95 19.84 -25.19
C THR A 401 -7.48 19.42 -25.25
N SER A 402 -7.23 18.18 -25.66
CA SER A 402 -5.88 17.62 -25.89
C SER A 402 -4.89 17.76 -24.72
N LEU A 403 -5.36 17.69 -23.46
CA LEU A 403 -4.50 17.74 -22.27
C LEU A 403 -3.56 16.54 -22.20
N SER A 404 -2.25 16.80 -22.07
CA SER A 404 -1.20 15.78 -22.06
C SER A 404 -1.32 14.78 -20.90
N GLY A 405 -1.19 13.50 -21.22
CA GLY A 405 -1.29 12.39 -20.26
C GLY A 405 -2.73 11.99 -19.90
N SER A 406 -2.85 11.17 -18.86
CA SER A 406 -4.12 10.71 -18.29
C SER A 406 -4.11 10.88 -16.76
N GLY A 407 -5.30 10.81 -16.15
CA GLY A 407 -5.48 11.01 -14.71
C GLY A 407 -6.36 12.20 -14.35
N VAL A 408 -6.72 12.27 -13.07
CA VAL A 408 -7.63 13.27 -12.48
C VAL A 408 -7.07 14.69 -12.67
N LEU A 409 -7.96 15.62 -12.98
CA LEU A 409 -7.66 17.04 -13.10
C LEU A 409 -8.08 17.77 -11.83
N SER A 410 -7.27 18.75 -11.43
CA SER A 410 -7.56 19.66 -10.32
C SER A 410 -7.88 21.04 -10.89
N TYR A 411 -9.02 21.61 -10.48
CA TYR A 411 -9.50 22.92 -10.92
C TYR A 411 -9.31 23.94 -9.80
N LYS A 412 -9.09 25.20 -10.17
CA LYS A 412 -9.19 26.39 -9.31
C LYS A 412 -9.86 27.50 -10.13
N TRP A 413 -10.94 28.07 -9.63
CA TRP A 413 -11.59 29.22 -10.27
C TRP A 413 -10.99 30.54 -9.77
N LEU A 414 -10.85 31.52 -10.64
CA LEU A 414 -10.30 32.84 -10.32
C LEU A 414 -11.22 33.95 -10.81
N GLY A 415 -11.61 34.85 -9.90
CA GLY A 415 -12.35 36.08 -10.20
C GLY A 415 -11.37 37.27 -10.27
N ASP A 416 -11.32 37.97 -11.40
CA ASP A 416 -10.34 39.02 -11.72
C ASP A 416 -8.88 38.62 -11.39
N GLY A 417 -8.55 37.35 -11.67
CA GLY A 417 -7.22 36.78 -11.43
C GLY A 417 -6.92 36.40 -9.97
N THR A 418 -7.89 36.57 -9.05
CA THR A 418 -7.78 36.15 -7.64
C THR A 418 -8.47 34.81 -7.43
N GLU A 419 -7.77 33.83 -6.86
CA GLU A 419 -8.32 32.49 -6.61
C GLU A 419 -9.49 32.50 -5.60
N ILE A 420 -10.58 31.82 -5.95
CA ILE A 420 -11.77 31.68 -5.10
C ILE A 420 -11.61 30.44 -4.21
N SER A 421 -11.53 30.67 -2.90
CA SER A 421 -11.18 29.63 -1.93
C SER A 421 -12.25 28.55 -1.82
N GLY A 422 -11.88 27.30 -2.13
CA GLY A 422 -12.75 26.12 -2.05
C GLY A 422 -13.32 25.66 -3.39
N GLU A 423 -13.24 26.48 -4.44
CA GLU A 423 -13.87 26.19 -5.74
C GLU A 423 -13.01 25.30 -6.63
N THR A 424 -13.06 23.99 -6.33
CA THR A 424 -12.26 22.95 -7.00
C THR A 424 -13.03 22.06 -7.99
N ALA A 425 -14.30 22.37 -8.24
CA ALA A 425 -15.13 21.64 -9.21
C ALA A 425 -14.82 22.07 -10.66
N SER A 426 -15.14 21.21 -11.64
CA SER A 426 -15.05 21.54 -13.06
C SER A 426 -16.10 22.57 -13.52
N THR A 427 -16.99 23.00 -12.63
CA THR A 427 -18.01 24.03 -12.84
C THR A 427 -18.02 25.00 -11.67
N TYR A 428 -18.39 26.26 -11.91
CA TYR A 428 -18.60 27.29 -10.89
C TYR A 428 -19.91 28.02 -11.13
N THR A 429 -20.73 28.20 -10.08
CA THR A 429 -22.00 28.95 -10.20
C THR A 429 -21.81 30.36 -9.67
N LEU A 430 -21.99 31.34 -10.56
CA LEU A 430 -21.69 32.75 -10.35
C LEU A 430 -22.59 33.35 -9.26
N GLN A 431 -21.98 33.95 -8.25
CA GLN A 431 -22.66 34.54 -7.11
C GLN A 431 -22.98 36.02 -7.34
N ALA A 432 -23.90 36.59 -6.56
CA ALA A 432 -24.20 38.02 -6.62
C ALA A 432 -22.97 38.91 -6.34
N ALA A 433 -22.01 38.40 -5.55
CA ALA A 433 -20.74 39.04 -5.26
C ALA A 433 -19.72 38.99 -6.42
N ASP A 434 -20.07 38.37 -7.56
CA ASP A 434 -19.22 38.25 -8.75
C ASP A 434 -19.57 39.24 -9.87
N LEU A 435 -20.64 40.03 -9.68
CA LEU A 435 -21.08 41.06 -10.61
C LEU A 435 -19.91 41.98 -11.03
N GLY A 436 -19.70 42.12 -12.34
CA GLY A 436 -18.63 42.91 -12.96
C GLY A 436 -17.29 42.19 -13.17
N LYS A 437 -16.98 41.15 -12.37
CA LYS A 437 -15.71 40.41 -12.46
C LYS A 437 -15.60 39.62 -13.76
N LYS A 438 -14.39 39.27 -14.17
CA LYS A 438 -14.09 38.27 -15.21
C LYS A 438 -13.55 36.99 -14.59
N PHE A 439 -13.84 35.86 -15.21
CA PHE A 439 -13.46 34.54 -14.69
C PHE A 439 -12.43 33.87 -15.56
N THR A 440 -11.40 33.30 -14.94
CA THR A 440 -10.56 32.25 -15.53
C THR A 440 -10.67 30.98 -14.70
N VAL A 441 -10.36 29.84 -15.32
CA VAL A 441 -10.19 28.56 -14.61
C VAL A 441 -8.79 28.01 -14.86
N ARG A 442 -8.12 27.66 -13.78
CA ARG A 442 -6.79 27.07 -13.75
C ARG A 442 -6.92 25.56 -13.61
N VAL A 443 -6.30 24.82 -14.53
CA VAL A 443 -6.32 23.35 -14.55
C VAL A 443 -4.90 22.82 -14.36
N SER A 444 -4.74 21.88 -13.42
CA SER A 444 -3.50 21.16 -13.18
C SER A 444 -3.74 19.64 -13.10
N ARG A 445 -2.67 18.86 -13.21
CA ARG A 445 -2.71 17.38 -13.18
C ARG A 445 -1.55 16.86 -12.34
N ALA A 446 -1.82 15.91 -11.44
CA ALA A 446 -0.78 15.32 -10.60
C ALA A 446 0.28 14.60 -11.46
N GLY A 447 1.56 14.82 -11.16
CA GLY A 447 2.68 14.26 -11.92
C GLY A 447 3.06 15.04 -13.18
N PHE A 448 2.48 16.22 -13.41
CA PHE A 448 2.87 17.18 -14.45
C PHE A 448 3.33 18.49 -13.81
N ASP A 449 4.20 19.22 -14.50
CA ASP A 449 4.64 20.54 -14.08
C ASP A 449 3.70 21.64 -14.60
N GLY A 450 3.59 22.71 -13.81
CA GLY A 450 2.77 23.89 -14.09
C GLY A 450 1.26 23.64 -14.06
N TYR A 451 0.55 24.51 -14.78
CA TYR A 451 -0.90 24.53 -14.93
C TYR A 451 -1.25 25.26 -16.24
N ILE A 452 -2.48 25.09 -16.71
CA ILE A 452 -3.02 25.86 -17.85
C ILE A 452 -4.21 26.67 -17.37
N ASP A 453 -4.16 27.98 -17.58
CA ASP A 453 -5.27 28.91 -17.36
C ASP A 453 -6.10 29.05 -18.64
N SER A 454 -7.41 29.24 -18.51
CA SER A 454 -8.25 29.67 -19.63
C SER A 454 -8.06 31.16 -19.96
N ASP A 455 -8.47 31.56 -21.16
CA ASP A 455 -8.82 32.96 -21.43
C ASP A 455 -9.91 33.45 -20.44
N PRO A 456 -9.95 34.75 -20.11
CA PRO A 456 -10.96 35.32 -19.24
C PRO A 456 -12.31 35.47 -19.93
N THR A 457 -13.41 35.23 -19.20
CA THR A 457 -14.76 35.54 -19.67
C THR A 457 -14.95 37.04 -19.95
N SER A 458 -16.04 37.41 -20.63
CA SER A 458 -16.62 38.74 -20.46
C SER A 458 -17.02 38.97 -19.00
N SER A 459 -17.14 40.25 -18.60
CA SER A 459 -17.56 40.61 -17.24
C SER A 459 -18.94 40.07 -16.92
N VAL A 460 -19.09 39.51 -15.71
CA VAL A 460 -20.35 38.95 -15.21
C VAL A 460 -21.41 40.03 -15.14
N VAL A 461 -22.53 39.83 -15.82
CA VAL A 461 -23.70 40.73 -15.75
C VAL A 461 -24.65 40.30 -14.63
N ALA A 462 -25.53 41.22 -14.21
CA ALA A 462 -26.60 40.88 -13.28
C ALA A 462 -27.55 39.87 -13.91
N ALA A 463 -28.15 39.01 -13.08
CA ALA A 463 -29.19 38.08 -13.50
C ALA A 463 -30.31 38.85 -14.23
N ALA A 464 -30.79 38.31 -15.34
CA ALA A 464 -31.86 38.91 -16.10
C ALA A 464 -33.12 39.09 -15.22
N VAL A 465 -33.59 40.33 -15.12
CA VAL A 465 -34.83 40.68 -14.41
C VAL A 465 -36.00 40.57 -15.40
N LEU A 466 -37.08 39.89 -14.99
CA LEU A 466 -38.31 39.79 -15.78
C LEU A 466 -38.85 41.21 -16.06
N PRO A 467 -39.02 41.63 -17.32
CA PRO A 467 -39.54 42.95 -17.64
C PRO A 467 -40.94 43.17 -17.06
N GLU A 468 -41.19 44.39 -16.56
CA GLU A 468 -42.48 44.76 -16.00
C GLU A 468 -43.59 44.77 -17.06
N ASN A 469 -44.81 44.41 -16.66
CA ASN A 469 -46.03 44.48 -17.48
C ASN A 469 -46.05 43.62 -18.76
N LEU A 470 -45.22 42.58 -18.86
CA LEU A 470 -45.37 41.55 -19.90
C LEU A 470 -46.66 40.74 -19.71
N SER A 471 -47.33 40.40 -20.81
CA SER A 471 -48.39 39.39 -20.81
C SER A 471 -47.82 37.97 -20.58
N LEU A 472 -48.65 36.99 -20.23
CA LEU A 472 -48.19 35.59 -20.11
C LEU A 472 -47.65 35.05 -21.45
N ALA A 473 -48.17 35.52 -22.57
CA ALA A 473 -47.69 35.14 -23.90
C ALA A 473 -46.24 35.60 -24.18
N GLU A 474 -45.76 36.62 -23.47
CA GLU A 474 -44.41 37.18 -23.60
C GLU A 474 -43.50 36.72 -22.46
N ALA A 475 -44.01 36.71 -21.22
CA ALA A 475 -43.28 36.31 -20.02
C ALA A 475 -42.88 34.83 -20.03
N LEU A 476 -43.73 33.93 -20.54
CA LEU A 476 -43.44 32.49 -20.54
C LEU A 476 -42.29 32.11 -21.50
N PRO A 477 -42.24 32.59 -22.77
CA PRO A 477 -41.04 32.47 -23.60
C PRO A 477 -39.81 33.13 -22.99
N TRP A 478 -39.95 34.35 -22.42
CA TRP A 478 -38.84 35.06 -21.80
C TRP A 478 -38.19 34.23 -20.68
N LEU A 479 -38.99 33.64 -19.80
CA LEU A 479 -38.51 32.76 -18.72
C LEU A 479 -37.78 31.51 -19.25
N SER A 480 -38.21 30.95 -20.38
CA SER A 480 -37.57 29.78 -20.99
C SER A 480 -36.09 30.03 -21.32
N GLU A 481 -35.82 31.20 -21.90
CA GLU A 481 -34.48 31.63 -22.32
C GLU A 481 -33.65 32.19 -21.15
N HIS A 482 -34.23 33.15 -20.42
CA HIS A 482 -33.49 34.02 -19.50
C HIS A 482 -33.37 33.45 -18.09
N ALA A 483 -34.39 32.76 -17.56
CA ALA A 483 -34.45 32.42 -16.13
C ALA A 483 -33.24 31.59 -15.67
N VAL A 484 -32.74 31.88 -14.47
CA VAL A 484 -31.61 31.21 -13.82
C VAL A 484 -32.10 30.23 -12.75
N SER A 485 -31.28 29.22 -12.40
CA SER A 485 -31.61 28.28 -11.34
C SER A 485 -31.55 28.98 -9.98
N GLY A 486 -32.48 28.65 -9.08
CA GLY A 486 -32.75 29.39 -7.84
C GLY A 486 -33.60 30.66 -8.04
N GLY A 487 -33.93 31.04 -9.29
CA GLY A 487 -34.67 32.25 -9.59
C GLY A 487 -36.14 32.22 -9.14
N SER A 488 -36.65 33.37 -8.72
CA SER A 488 -38.06 33.59 -8.36
C SER A 488 -38.59 34.79 -9.13
N TYR A 489 -39.68 34.60 -9.88
CA TYR A 489 -40.21 35.57 -10.84
C TYR A 489 -41.71 35.78 -10.60
N THR A 490 -42.18 37.04 -10.62
CA THR A 490 -43.59 37.37 -10.40
C THR A 490 -44.17 38.05 -11.64
N ILE A 491 -45.23 37.45 -12.20
CA ILE A 491 -46.01 37.97 -13.32
C ILE A 491 -47.30 38.55 -12.73
N THR A 492 -47.42 39.88 -12.72
CA THR A 492 -48.64 40.59 -12.31
C THR A 492 -49.46 40.95 -13.53
N LEU A 493 -50.68 40.42 -13.63
CA LEU A 493 -51.59 40.68 -14.75
C LEU A 493 -52.39 41.96 -14.49
N THR A 494 -52.40 42.86 -15.48
CA THR A 494 -53.21 44.10 -15.49
C THR A 494 -54.51 43.96 -16.29
N GLY A 495 -54.80 42.76 -16.80
CA GLY A 495 -55.95 42.45 -17.64
C GLY A 495 -56.35 40.97 -17.58
N ASN A 496 -57.43 40.63 -18.28
CA ASN A 496 -57.78 39.23 -18.54
C ASN A 496 -57.05 38.75 -19.79
N GLU A 497 -56.52 37.54 -19.74
CA GLU A 497 -55.72 36.96 -20.83
C GLU A 497 -56.33 35.66 -21.36
N THR A 498 -55.81 35.17 -22.49
CA THR A 498 -56.18 33.88 -23.08
C THR A 498 -54.93 33.18 -23.60
N LEU A 499 -54.64 32.00 -23.07
CA LEU A 499 -53.58 31.16 -23.59
C LEU A 499 -54.12 30.24 -24.70
N THR A 500 -53.43 30.25 -25.83
CA THR A 500 -53.75 29.47 -27.05
C THR A 500 -53.01 28.14 -27.12
N ALA A 501 -51.96 27.98 -26.32
CA ALA A 501 -51.18 26.77 -26.13
C ALA A 501 -50.87 26.56 -24.64
N THR A 502 -50.42 25.37 -24.26
CA THR A 502 -50.01 25.06 -22.87
C THR A 502 -48.83 25.91 -22.45
N GLY A 503 -48.96 26.61 -21.32
CA GLY A 503 -47.82 27.22 -20.62
C GLY A 503 -46.93 26.12 -20.04
N ASN A 504 -45.90 25.74 -20.78
CA ASN A 504 -44.95 24.70 -20.36
C ASN A 504 -43.89 25.31 -19.42
N LEU A 505 -44.03 25.04 -18.12
CA LEU A 505 -43.13 25.52 -17.07
C LEU A 505 -42.10 24.42 -16.76
N ASN A 506 -41.29 24.09 -17.76
CA ASN A 506 -40.16 23.16 -17.64
C ASN A 506 -38.92 23.80 -18.24
N TYR A 507 -37.94 24.08 -17.38
CA TYR A 507 -36.81 24.95 -17.68
C TYR A 507 -35.48 24.19 -17.77
N SER A 508 -35.49 23.02 -18.39
CA SER A 508 -34.30 22.17 -18.62
C SER A 508 -33.55 21.82 -17.31
N GLY A 509 -34.29 21.44 -16.27
CA GLY A 509 -33.74 21.05 -14.97
C GLY A 509 -33.32 22.20 -14.04
N LYS A 510 -33.46 23.47 -14.46
CA LYS A 510 -33.31 24.62 -13.55
C LYS A 510 -34.39 24.56 -12.46
N THR A 511 -34.03 24.85 -11.21
CA THR A 511 -35.00 25.00 -10.12
C THR A 511 -35.54 26.42 -10.10
N ILE A 512 -36.82 26.64 -10.39
CA ILE A 512 -37.39 27.98 -10.59
C ILE A 512 -38.73 28.12 -9.85
N SER A 513 -39.00 29.31 -9.30
CA SER A 513 -40.33 29.70 -8.82
C SER A 513 -40.95 30.75 -9.75
N VAL A 514 -42.21 30.55 -10.14
CA VAL A 514 -43.00 31.50 -10.93
C VAL A 514 -44.30 31.79 -10.19
N THR A 515 -44.54 33.05 -9.84
CA THR A 515 -45.80 33.52 -9.26
C THR A 515 -46.63 34.23 -10.33
N ILE A 516 -47.92 33.93 -10.43
CA ILE A 516 -48.88 34.63 -11.28
C ILE A 516 -49.98 35.21 -10.39
N GLN A 517 -50.22 36.52 -10.47
CA GLN A 517 -51.15 37.27 -9.61
C GLN A 517 -51.88 38.37 -10.37
N GLY A 518 -52.96 38.91 -9.81
CA GLY A 518 -53.64 40.11 -10.32
C GLY A 518 -53.11 41.42 -9.71
N ASP A 519 -53.34 42.53 -10.40
CA ASP A 519 -53.10 43.91 -9.95
C ASP A 519 -54.19 44.41 -8.97
N ASP A 520 -54.34 43.73 -7.83
CA ASP A 520 -55.45 43.87 -6.86
C ASP A 520 -56.86 43.55 -7.42
N SER A 521 -57.03 43.47 -8.74
CA SER A 521 -58.27 43.12 -9.43
C SER A 521 -58.28 41.66 -9.88
N GLN A 522 -59.45 41.02 -9.84
CA GLN A 522 -59.61 39.62 -10.24
C GLN A 522 -59.32 39.42 -11.74
N ARG A 523 -58.16 38.84 -12.08
CA ARG A 523 -57.74 38.56 -13.47
C ARG A 523 -57.96 37.10 -13.87
N THR A 524 -58.57 36.90 -15.02
CA THR A 524 -58.86 35.57 -15.58
C THR A 524 -57.90 35.23 -16.72
N VAL A 525 -57.21 34.09 -16.59
CA VAL A 525 -56.46 33.45 -17.68
C VAL A 525 -57.34 32.34 -18.27
N ASN A 526 -57.76 32.53 -19.52
CA ASN A 526 -58.68 31.62 -20.21
C ASN A 526 -57.91 30.58 -21.02
N ASN A 527 -58.31 29.32 -20.94
CA ASN A 527 -57.77 28.26 -21.80
C ASN A 527 -58.58 28.14 -23.10
N SER A 528 -58.01 28.57 -24.23
CA SER A 528 -58.62 28.29 -25.54
C SER A 528 -58.13 26.98 -26.16
N SER A 529 -57.00 26.43 -25.70
CA SER A 529 -56.47 25.13 -26.11
C SER A 529 -57.37 23.95 -25.70
N VAL A 530 -57.15 22.76 -26.28
CA VAL A 530 -57.75 21.47 -25.85
C VAL A 530 -56.78 20.64 -24.98
N SER A 531 -55.76 21.30 -24.44
CA SER A 531 -54.77 20.75 -23.52
C SER A 531 -54.86 21.44 -22.14
N ALA A 532 -53.96 21.09 -21.21
CA ALA A 532 -53.75 21.87 -19.99
C ALA A 532 -53.36 23.33 -20.31
N ILE A 533 -53.76 24.26 -19.44
CA ILE A 533 -53.35 25.68 -19.52
C ILE A 533 -51.92 25.87 -18.99
N PHE A 534 -51.51 25.08 -18.00
CA PHE A 534 -50.14 25.00 -17.50
C PHE A 534 -49.68 23.54 -17.32
N SER A 535 -48.38 23.31 -17.52
CA SER A 535 -47.70 22.05 -17.19
C SER A 535 -46.46 22.38 -16.36
N VAL A 536 -46.46 22.00 -15.08
CA VAL A 536 -45.40 22.33 -14.12
C VAL A 536 -44.39 21.18 -14.05
N GLY A 537 -43.18 21.39 -14.58
CA GLY A 537 -42.10 20.40 -14.55
C GLY A 537 -41.51 20.20 -13.16
N GLU A 538 -40.90 19.04 -12.94
CA GLU A 538 -40.38 18.52 -11.65
C GLU A 538 -39.64 19.55 -10.78
N THR A 539 -38.76 20.36 -11.38
CA THR A 539 -37.93 21.34 -10.65
C THR A 539 -38.60 22.71 -10.47
N THR A 540 -39.85 22.87 -10.91
CA THR A 540 -40.54 24.18 -10.95
C THR A 540 -41.64 24.29 -9.90
N THR A 541 -41.72 25.45 -9.24
CA THR A 541 -42.88 25.85 -8.42
C THR A 541 -43.69 26.90 -9.17
N LEU A 542 -44.94 26.59 -9.52
CA LEU A 542 -45.94 27.56 -9.93
C LEU A 542 -46.75 28.00 -8.71
N THR A 543 -46.81 29.30 -8.43
CA THR A 543 -47.70 29.90 -7.42
C THR A 543 -48.79 30.69 -8.13
N LEU A 544 -50.04 30.33 -7.87
CA LEU A 544 -51.20 31.16 -8.17
C LEU A 544 -51.45 32.04 -6.95
N GLY A 545 -51.03 33.30 -7.04
CA GLY A 545 -51.11 34.29 -5.97
C GLY A 545 -52.49 34.94 -5.89
N ASP A 546 -52.56 36.10 -5.23
CA ASP A 546 -53.82 36.83 -5.10
C ASP A 546 -54.42 37.23 -6.45
N ASN A 547 -55.74 37.24 -6.46
CA ASN A 547 -56.65 37.69 -7.51
C ASN A 547 -56.56 36.97 -8.86
N ILE A 548 -55.87 35.83 -8.97
CA ILE A 548 -55.77 35.07 -10.23
C ILE A 548 -56.85 33.97 -10.36
N LYS A 549 -57.45 33.85 -11.55
CA LYS A 549 -58.39 32.79 -11.92
C LYS A 549 -57.91 32.07 -13.18
N LEU A 550 -57.71 30.76 -13.12
CA LEU A 550 -57.58 29.92 -14.30
C LEU A 550 -58.96 29.40 -14.69
N GLN A 551 -59.39 29.67 -15.92
CA GLN A 551 -60.69 29.22 -16.43
C GLN A 551 -60.49 28.23 -17.58
N GLY A 552 -61.02 27.03 -17.40
CA GLY A 552 -61.05 25.98 -18.42
C GLY A 552 -62.20 26.17 -19.40
N LYS A 553 -62.59 25.09 -20.09
CA LYS A 553 -63.73 25.09 -20.99
C LYS A 553 -64.55 23.79 -20.95
N VAL A 554 -65.79 23.85 -21.42
CA VAL A 554 -66.77 22.75 -21.43
C VAL A 554 -66.43 21.57 -22.36
N SER A 555 -65.30 21.63 -23.08
CA SER A 555 -64.83 20.57 -23.98
C SER A 555 -63.30 20.63 -24.10
N ASN A 556 -62.62 20.36 -22.99
CA ASN A 556 -61.17 20.22 -22.94
C ASN A 556 -60.80 18.73 -23.02
N ASN A 557 -59.69 18.36 -23.69
CA ASN A 557 -59.23 16.96 -23.76
C ASN A 557 -58.08 16.70 -22.77
N SER A 558 -58.08 17.44 -21.65
CA SER A 558 -57.06 17.39 -20.62
C SER A 558 -57.60 17.98 -19.32
N VAL A 559 -56.96 17.61 -18.21
CA VAL A 559 -56.95 18.37 -16.95
C VAL A 559 -56.45 19.80 -17.18
N LEU A 560 -56.86 20.77 -16.37
CA LEU A 560 -56.49 22.17 -16.60
C LEU A 560 -55.03 22.48 -16.22
N VAL A 561 -54.48 21.88 -15.17
CA VAL A 561 -53.06 21.98 -14.80
C VAL A 561 -52.46 20.59 -14.53
N LEU A 562 -51.31 20.31 -15.15
CA LEU A 562 -50.46 19.15 -14.87
C LEU A 562 -49.34 19.57 -13.90
N VAL A 563 -49.04 18.75 -12.89
CA VAL A 563 -48.12 19.11 -11.80
C VAL A 563 -47.19 17.93 -11.47
N ALA A 564 -46.03 17.89 -12.13
CA ALA A 564 -44.90 17.03 -11.76
C ALA A 564 -43.96 17.73 -10.77
N GLY A 565 -43.88 19.07 -10.81
CA GLY A 565 -43.23 19.90 -9.79
C GLY A 565 -44.18 20.28 -8.64
N LYS A 566 -44.19 21.57 -8.27
CA LYS A 566 -45.08 22.09 -7.23
C LYS A 566 -46.09 23.10 -7.79
N LEU A 567 -47.36 22.94 -7.45
CA LEU A 567 -48.39 23.97 -7.59
C LEU A 567 -48.79 24.48 -6.20
N VAL A 568 -48.69 25.79 -5.99
CA VAL A 568 -49.25 26.49 -4.83
C VAL A 568 -50.46 27.30 -5.30
N MET A 569 -51.59 27.16 -4.62
CA MET A 569 -52.73 28.05 -4.72
C MET A 569 -52.82 28.85 -3.42
N ASP A 570 -52.60 30.15 -3.53
CA ASP A 570 -52.54 31.08 -2.41
C ASP A 570 -53.71 32.08 -2.46
N GLY A 571 -53.82 32.94 -1.44
CA GLY A 571 -54.69 34.11 -1.50
C GLY A 571 -56.16 33.77 -1.75
N ASN A 572 -56.78 34.42 -2.73
CA ASN A 572 -58.12 34.07 -3.27
C ASN A 572 -58.06 33.44 -4.68
N SER A 573 -56.97 32.73 -5.02
CA SER A 573 -56.80 32.11 -6.34
C SER A 573 -57.84 31.04 -6.69
N VAL A 574 -58.23 30.94 -7.97
CA VAL A 574 -59.32 30.05 -8.44
C VAL A 574 -58.90 29.20 -9.64
N ILE A 575 -59.28 27.92 -9.68
CA ILE A 575 -59.21 27.05 -10.87
C ILE A 575 -60.60 26.45 -11.14
N THR A 576 -61.23 26.81 -12.26
CA THR A 576 -62.66 26.53 -12.48
C THR A 576 -63.05 26.21 -13.92
N ASP A 577 -64.23 25.60 -14.05
CA ASP A 577 -65.02 25.40 -15.28
C ASP A 577 -64.37 24.49 -16.35
N ASN A 578 -63.32 23.74 -16.03
CA ASN A 578 -62.75 22.77 -16.95
C ASN A 578 -63.58 21.49 -17.01
N THR A 579 -64.11 21.14 -18.19
CA THR A 579 -64.69 19.82 -18.45
C THR A 579 -63.70 19.02 -19.31
N ASN A 580 -62.98 18.13 -18.65
CA ASN A 580 -62.08 17.17 -19.26
C ASN A 580 -62.86 15.97 -19.81
N THR A 581 -62.86 15.80 -21.13
CA THR A 581 -63.52 14.69 -21.84
C THR A 581 -62.57 13.53 -22.15
N SER A 582 -61.34 13.55 -21.65
CA SER A 582 -60.33 12.54 -21.98
C SER A 582 -60.45 11.29 -21.11
N GLU A 583 -60.38 10.12 -21.75
CA GLU A 583 -60.29 8.82 -21.05
C GLU A 583 -58.83 8.43 -20.70
N LEU A 584 -57.86 9.18 -21.24
CA LEU A 584 -56.43 8.90 -21.11
C LEU A 584 -55.93 9.07 -19.68
N ALA A 585 -55.32 8.02 -19.11
CA ALA A 585 -54.86 8.02 -17.72
C ALA A 585 -53.88 9.15 -17.38
N VAL A 586 -53.02 9.52 -18.34
CA VAL A 586 -52.01 10.59 -18.21
C VAL A 586 -52.60 11.98 -17.92
N VAL A 587 -53.86 12.25 -18.27
CA VAL A 587 -54.51 13.55 -18.10
C VAL A 587 -55.80 13.48 -17.28
N ARG A 588 -55.92 12.51 -16.36
CA ARG A 588 -57.04 12.45 -15.39
C ARG A 588 -57.08 13.68 -14.47
N GLY A 589 -58.24 13.94 -13.87
CA GLY A 589 -58.51 15.15 -13.12
C GLY A 589 -59.27 16.20 -13.94
N GLY A 590 -60.14 16.98 -13.31
CA GLY A 590 -60.81 18.11 -13.96
C GLY A 590 -59.95 19.37 -13.96
N ALA A 591 -59.62 19.87 -12.77
CA ALA A 591 -58.81 21.08 -12.58
C ALA A 591 -57.32 20.79 -12.48
N VAL A 592 -56.88 19.91 -11.57
CA VAL A 592 -55.46 19.65 -11.32
C VAL A 592 -55.17 18.15 -11.32
N LYS A 593 -54.09 17.74 -12.00
CA LYS A 593 -53.44 16.45 -11.81
C LYS A 593 -52.10 16.67 -11.13
N VAL A 594 -51.87 15.95 -10.04
CA VAL A 594 -50.55 15.83 -9.41
C VAL A 594 -49.96 14.50 -9.87
N ASP A 595 -48.80 14.56 -10.51
CA ASP A 595 -48.08 13.40 -11.03
C ASP A 595 -47.11 12.83 -9.97
N GLU A 596 -46.36 11.78 -10.33
CA GLU A 596 -45.40 11.13 -9.42
C GLU A 596 -44.30 12.12 -8.98
N GLY A 597 -44.09 12.22 -7.66
CA GLY A 597 -43.20 13.23 -7.05
C GLY A 597 -43.79 14.64 -6.92
N GLY A 598 -44.89 14.94 -7.61
CA GLY A 598 -45.50 16.27 -7.62
C GLY A 598 -46.21 16.63 -6.32
N LYS A 599 -46.40 17.95 -6.09
CA LYS A 599 -47.16 18.47 -4.95
C LYS A 599 -48.13 19.60 -5.31
N LEU A 600 -49.40 19.46 -4.91
CA LEU A 600 -50.36 20.55 -4.78
C LEU A 600 -50.43 21.05 -3.33
N GLU A 601 -50.42 22.36 -3.13
CA GLU A 601 -50.65 23.01 -1.84
C GLU A 601 -51.68 24.14 -2.01
N MET A 602 -52.84 24.04 -1.35
CA MET A 602 -53.88 25.07 -1.33
C MET A 602 -53.96 25.71 0.06
N LYS A 603 -53.96 27.04 0.11
CA LYS A 603 -54.10 27.84 1.33
C LYS A 603 -54.85 29.15 1.07
N GLY A 604 -54.89 30.07 2.03
CA GLY A 604 -55.71 31.27 1.99
C GLY A 604 -57.20 30.93 1.94
N THR A 605 -57.87 31.48 0.93
CA THR A 605 -59.27 31.26 0.52
C THR A 605 -59.36 30.63 -0.88
N SER A 606 -58.27 30.05 -1.37
CA SER A 606 -58.18 29.53 -2.74
C SER A 606 -59.18 28.40 -3.04
N SER A 607 -59.63 28.30 -4.30
CA SER A 607 -60.77 27.46 -4.68
C SER A 607 -60.56 26.66 -5.98
N ILE A 608 -60.90 25.37 -5.94
CA ILE A 608 -61.06 24.53 -7.13
C ILE A 608 -62.54 24.21 -7.30
N SER A 609 -63.18 24.76 -8.34
CA SER A 609 -64.65 24.77 -8.44
C SER A 609 -65.24 24.36 -9.80
N GLY A 610 -66.40 23.70 -9.79
CA GLY A 610 -67.21 23.47 -11.01
C GLY A 610 -66.57 22.61 -12.11
N ASN A 611 -65.40 22.02 -11.87
CA ASN A 611 -64.66 21.23 -12.84
C ASN A 611 -65.27 19.82 -12.99
N LYS A 612 -65.02 19.18 -14.14
CA LYS A 612 -65.57 17.87 -14.51
C LYS A 612 -64.54 17.01 -15.21
N ALA A 613 -64.55 15.71 -14.93
CA ALA A 613 -63.69 14.70 -15.58
C ALA A 613 -64.32 13.31 -15.48
N LEU A 614 -63.76 12.28 -16.14
CA LEU A 614 -64.18 10.89 -15.89
C LEU A 614 -63.79 10.41 -14.48
N GLN A 615 -62.68 10.90 -13.94
CA GLN A 615 -62.12 10.61 -12.60
C GLN A 615 -61.51 11.87 -11.98
N GLY A 616 -61.70 12.08 -10.68
CA GLY A 616 -61.13 13.21 -9.94
C GLY A 616 -61.69 14.55 -10.43
N GLY A 617 -63.00 14.76 -10.29
CA GLY A 617 -63.72 15.89 -10.89
C GLY A 617 -63.08 17.26 -10.61
N GLY A 618 -62.53 17.47 -9.40
CA GLY A 618 -61.66 18.60 -9.08
C GLY A 618 -60.18 18.23 -9.25
N VAL A 619 -59.66 17.39 -8.34
CA VAL A 619 -58.23 17.03 -8.25
C VAL A 619 -58.04 15.52 -8.42
N PHE A 620 -57.01 15.13 -9.18
CA PHE A 620 -56.49 13.77 -9.23
C PHE A 620 -55.05 13.76 -8.73
N VAL A 621 -54.76 13.04 -7.64
CA VAL A 621 -53.41 12.86 -7.10
C VAL A 621 -52.95 11.46 -7.48
N ASP A 622 -51.94 11.36 -8.34
CA ASP A 622 -51.39 10.10 -8.83
C ASP A 622 -50.28 9.55 -7.91
N LYS A 623 -49.84 8.32 -8.18
CA LYS A 623 -48.92 7.53 -7.34
C LYS A 623 -47.73 8.35 -6.84
N GLY A 624 -47.51 8.36 -5.53
CA GLY A 624 -46.39 9.08 -4.90
C GLY A 624 -46.54 10.60 -4.84
N GLY A 625 -47.57 11.19 -5.47
CA GLY A 625 -47.89 12.61 -5.36
C GLY A 625 -48.47 13.02 -4.00
N ALA A 626 -48.45 14.32 -3.73
CA ALA A 626 -48.96 14.92 -2.50
C ALA A 626 -49.95 16.05 -2.74
N PHE A 627 -51.00 16.11 -1.92
CA PHE A 627 -51.93 17.24 -1.86
C PHE A 627 -52.11 17.71 -0.41
N GLU A 628 -51.92 19.00 -0.16
CA GLU A 628 -52.18 19.64 1.13
C GLU A 628 -53.23 20.76 0.96
N MET A 629 -54.31 20.73 1.74
CA MET A 629 -55.27 21.82 1.88
C MET A 629 -55.21 22.39 3.29
N LYS A 630 -55.07 23.72 3.40
CA LYS A 630 -54.91 24.47 4.65
C LYS A 630 -55.82 25.70 4.67
N GLU A 631 -55.80 26.39 5.80
CA GLU A 631 -56.49 27.66 6.05
C GLU A 631 -57.99 27.58 5.72
N ASN A 632 -58.51 28.36 4.77
CA ASN A 632 -59.93 28.39 4.39
C ASN A 632 -60.14 27.95 2.92
N SER A 633 -59.19 27.19 2.36
CA SER A 633 -59.23 26.72 0.96
C SER A 633 -60.38 25.72 0.70
N THR A 634 -60.89 25.68 -0.54
CA THR A 634 -62.06 24.85 -0.90
C THR A 634 -61.91 24.07 -2.21
N VAL A 635 -62.39 22.82 -2.24
CA VAL A 635 -62.63 22.04 -3.46
C VAL A 635 -64.14 21.81 -3.53
N SER A 636 -64.86 22.52 -4.41
CA SER A 636 -66.33 22.58 -4.34
C SER A 636 -67.10 22.52 -5.65
N GLY A 637 -68.23 21.79 -5.66
CA GLY A 637 -69.12 21.70 -6.82
C GLY A 637 -68.51 21.02 -8.06
N ASN A 638 -67.37 20.31 -7.91
CA ASN A 638 -66.76 19.54 -9.00
C ASN A 638 -67.46 18.18 -9.15
N SER A 639 -67.27 17.50 -10.30
CA SER A 639 -67.97 16.23 -10.56
C SER A 639 -67.23 15.23 -11.44
N SER A 640 -67.23 13.95 -11.04
CA SER A 640 -66.79 12.84 -11.90
C SER A 640 -67.98 12.29 -12.70
N THR A 641 -67.84 12.19 -14.03
CA THR A 641 -68.95 11.99 -14.97
C THR A 641 -69.29 10.54 -15.28
N SER A 642 -68.34 9.62 -15.10
CA SER A 642 -68.53 8.19 -15.38
C SER A 642 -68.04 7.26 -14.28
N THR A 643 -67.00 7.65 -13.54
CA THR A 643 -66.43 6.86 -12.43
C THR A 643 -66.17 7.74 -11.20
N ASP A 644 -65.13 7.45 -10.41
CA ASP A 644 -65.06 7.87 -9.00
C ASP A 644 -64.38 9.23 -8.74
N GLY A 645 -64.55 9.72 -7.51
CA GLY A 645 -63.87 10.90 -6.97
C GLY A 645 -64.45 12.19 -7.51
N GLY A 646 -65.57 12.66 -6.94
CA GLY A 646 -66.25 13.88 -7.40
C GLY A 646 -65.43 15.14 -7.14
N GLY A 647 -64.91 15.31 -5.92
CA GLY A 647 -63.98 16.39 -5.57
C GLY A 647 -62.52 15.98 -5.79
N VAL A 648 -62.06 14.97 -5.08
CA VAL A 648 -60.65 14.51 -5.07
C VAL A 648 -60.55 12.99 -5.29
N TYR A 649 -59.57 12.55 -6.09
CA TYR A 649 -59.19 11.14 -6.22
C TYR A 649 -57.73 10.98 -5.79
N VAL A 650 -57.44 10.07 -4.86
CA VAL A 650 -56.10 9.83 -4.29
C VAL A 650 -55.63 8.42 -4.67
N ASN A 651 -54.75 8.31 -5.66
CA ASN A 651 -54.29 7.05 -6.27
C ASN A 651 -52.90 6.65 -5.77
N GLU A 652 -52.78 5.73 -4.80
CA GLU A 652 -51.46 5.35 -4.20
C GLU A 652 -50.65 6.58 -3.71
N ALA A 653 -51.36 7.59 -3.22
CA ALA A 653 -50.85 8.95 -2.98
C ALA A 653 -51.24 9.48 -1.59
N SER A 654 -50.86 10.72 -1.29
CA SER A 654 -51.21 11.40 -0.04
C SER A 654 -52.11 12.63 -0.26
N PHE A 655 -53.14 12.77 0.56
CA PHE A 655 -53.95 13.98 0.67
C PHE A 655 -54.09 14.34 2.15
N SER A 656 -53.88 15.61 2.51
CA SER A 656 -54.12 16.12 3.86
C SER A 656 -54.96 17.39 3.85
N MET A 657 -55.82 17.52 4.86
CA MET A 657 -56.67 18.69 5.12
C MET A 657 -56.46 19.19 6.54
N ALA A 658 -56.28 20.48 6.72
CA ALA A 658 -56.07 21.14 8.01
C ALA A 658 -56.96 22.38 8.18
N ASP A 659 -56.81 23.06 9.33
CA ASP A 659 -57.45 24.34 9.65
C ASP A 659 -58.96 24.34 9.41
N ASN A 660 -59.49 25.16 8.51
CA ASN A 660 -60.93 25.21 8.17
C ASN A 660 -61.22 24.68 6.75
N ALA A 661 -60.25 24.04 6.09
CA ALA A 661 -60.30 23.72 4.67
C ALA A 661 -61.41 22.71 4.32
N LYS A 662 -62.04 22.87 3.14
CA LYS A 662 -63.30 22.15 2.82
C LYS A 662 -63.32 21.44 1.46
N VAL A 663 -63.79 20.19 1.44
CA VAL A 663 -64.22 19.51 0.20
C VAL A 663 -65.74 19.41 0.23
N SER A 664 -66.45 20.25 -0.53
CA SER A 664 -67.90 20.43 -0.33
C SER A 664 -68.77 20.51 -1.59
N GLY A 665 -69.94 19.87 -1.55
CA GLY A 665 -70.92 19.89 -2.65
C GLY A 665 -70.48 19.22 -3.96
N ASN A 666 -69.39 18.43 -3.94
CA ASN A 666 -68.92 17.70 -5.11
C ASN A 666 -69.77 16.44 -5.39
N THR A 667 -69.84 15.99 -6.65
CA THR A 667 -70.75 14.92 -7.06
C THR A 667 -70.04 13.85 -7.90
N SER A 668 -70.00 12.61 -7.42
CA SER A 668 -69.47 11.46 -8.16
C SER A 668 -70.58 10.68 -8.86
N ALA A 669 -70.38 10.32 -10.13
CA ALA A 669 -71.24 9.38 -10.85
C ALA A 669 -71.18 7.97 -10.22
N ALA A 670 -70.02 7.60 -9.67
CA ALA A 670 -69.81 6.35 -8.95
C ALA A 670 -69.54 6.63 -7.46
N ASN A 671 -68.34 6.31 -6.96
CA ASN A 671 -68.03 6.32 -5.54
C ASN A 671 -67.21 7.55 -5.13
N GLY A 672 -67.19 7.87 -3.83
CA GLY A 672 -66.40 8.98 -3.28
C GLY A 672 -66.88 10.34 -3.79
N GLY A 673 -68.04 10.79 -3.32
CA GLY A 673 -68.64 12.04 -3.76
C GLY A 673 -67.73 13.25 -3.49
N GLY A 674 -67.21 13.35 -2.27
CA GLY A 674 -66.14 14.29 -1.91
C GLY A 674 -64.78 13.75 -2.32
N VAL A 675 -64.38 12.60 -1.75
CA VAL A 675 -63.04 12.01 -1.92
C VAL A 675 -63.11 10.50 -2.20
N LEU A 676 -62.28 10.00 -3.12
CA LEU A 676 -61.92 8.58 -3.16
C LEU A 676 -60.46 8.37 -2.74
N VAL A 677 -60.22 7.37 -1.89
CA VAL A 677 -58.90 7.03 -1.35
C VAL A 677 -58.45 5.62 -1.76
N LYS A 678 -57.28 5.54 -2.41
CA LYS A 678 -56.43 4.34 -2.61
C LYS A 678 -55.02 4.54 -2.06
N GLY A 679 -54.86 5.51 -1.18
CA GLY A 679 -53.61 5.90 -0.53
C GLY A 679 -53.89 6.30 0.92
N THR A 680 -53.45 7.48 1.34
CA THR A 680 -53.77 8.03 2.66
C THR A 680 -54.47 9.39 2.57
N LEU A 681 -55.58 9.53 3.29
CA LEU A 681 -56.22 10.80 3.62
C LEU A 681 -56.02 11.10 5.11
N THR A 682 -55.49 12.28 5.44
CA THR A 682 -55.39 12.77 6.82
C THR A 682 -56.20 14.07 6.98
N MET A 683 -57.08 14.13 7.97
CA MET A 683 -57.85 15.32 8.33
C MET A 683 -57.44 15.80 9.73
N GLY A 684 -57.28 17.11 9.90
CA GLY A 684 -56.94 17.77 11.16
C GLY A 684 -57.59 19.14 11.31
N GLY A 685 -57.29 19.85 12.39
CA GLY A 685 -57.92 21.14 12.71
C GLY A 685 -59.44 21.03 12.85
N HIS A 686 -60.17 21.87 12.11
CA HIS A 686 -61.62 21.88 11.92
C HIS A 686 -62.04 21.50 10.48
N SER A 687 -61.14 20.90 9.69
CA SER A 687 -61.34 20.61 8.26
C SER A 687 -62.60 19.76 8.00
N GLU A 688 -63.27 20.01 6.86
CA GLU A 688 -64.64 19.57 6.63
C GLU A 688 -64.86 18.94 5.24
N ILE A 689 -65.45 17.75 5.20
CA ILE A 689 -65.94 17.12 3.96
C ILE A 689 -67.47 17.09 4.04
N SER A 690 -68.17 17.94 3.27
CA SER A 690 -69.61 18.16 3.49
C SER A 690 -70.51 18.38 2.27
N GLY A 691 -71.75 17.91 2.36
CA GLY A 691 -72.75 18.08 1.29
C GLY A 691 -72.43 17.37 -0.03
N ASN A 692 -71.40 16.52 -0.09
CA ASN A 692 -71.00 15.81 -1.30
C ASN A 692 -71.93 14.62 -1.58
N THR A 693 -72.04 14.20 -2.84
CA THR A 693 -72.96 13.14 -3.29
C THR A 693 -72.25 12.05 -4.10
N ALA A 694 -72.47 10.78 -3.76
CA ALA A 694 -72.03 9.62 -4.53
C ALA A 694 -73.23 8.87 -5.13
N ASN A 695 -73.31 8.80 -6.46
CA ASN A 695 -74.47 8.25 -7.19
C ASN A 695 -74.41 6.73 -7.45
N SER A 696 -73.32 6.06 -7.05
CA SER A 696 -73.20 4.60 -7.09
C SER A 696 -74.36 3.90 -6.38
N THR A 697 -75.05 3.02 -7.12
CA THR A 697 -76.16 2.18 -6.63
C THR A 697 -75.71 0.87 -6.00
N THR A 698 -74.42 0.52 -6.08
CA THR A 698 -73.85 -0.76 -5.61
C THR A 698 -72.78 -0.61 -4.55
N SER A 699 -72.10 0.54 -4.47
CA SER A 699 -71.05 0.83 -3.48
C SER A 699 -71.38 2.09 -2.69
N GLY A 700 -70.80 3.27 -2.96
CA GLY A 700 -71.20 4.53 -2.32
C GLY A 700 -70.04 5.39 -1.79
N GLY A 701 -70.12 5.81 -0.52
CA GLY A 701 -69.16 6.75 0.06
C GLY A 701 -69.47 8.19 -0.34
N GLY A 702 -70.53 8.76 0.24
CA GLY A 702 -71.03 10.10 -0.12
C GLY A 702 -70.01 11.19 0.15
N GLY A 703 -69.44 11.22 1.35
CA GLY A 703 -68.28 12.03 1.69
C GLY A 703 -66.99 11.39 1.16
N ILE A 704 -66.69 10.18 1.62
CA ILE A 704 -65.45 9.45 1.30
C ILE A 704 -65.74 8.00 0.90
N PHE A 705 -65.08 7.51 -0.15
CA PHE A 705 -64.96 6.07 -0.44
C PHE A 705 -63.52 5.59 -0.28
N ILE A 706 -63.35 4.39 0.26
CA ILE A 706 -62.07 3.69 0.38
C ILE A 706 -62.27 2.18 0.19
N GLY A 707 -61.41 1.52 -0.58
CA GLY A 707 -61.65 0.12 -0.99
C GLY A 707 -60.44 -0.65 -1.49
N VAL A 708 -59.22 -0.24 -1.12
CA VAL A 708 -57.95 -0.90 -1.48
C VAL A 708 -57.19 -1.26 -0.21
N ALA A 709 -56.55 -2.43 -0.19
CA ALA A 709 -55.76 -2.91 0.95
C ALA A 709 -54.72 -1.87 1.40
N GLY A 710 -54.47 -1.79 2.71
CA GLY A 710 -53.48 -0.87 3.31
C GLY A 710 -53.79 0.64 3.20
N SER A 711 -54.83 1.05 2.47
CA SER A 711 -55.26 2.45 2.37
C SER A 711 -55.82 2.97 3.70
N LYS A 712 -55.72 4.28 3.96
CA LYS A 712 -56.07 4.86 5.28
C LYS A 712 -56.85 6.17 5.20
N ILE A 713 -57.81 6.34 6.11
CA ILE A 713 -58.40 7.63 6.50
C ILE A 713 -58.05 7.87 7.97
N ILE A 714 -57.48 9.02 8.29
CA ILE A 714 -57.11 9.40 9.66
C ILE A 714 -57.75 10.75 9.99
N MET A 715 -58.76 10.78 10.85
CA MET A 715 -59.40 12.00 11.34
C MET A 715 -58.83 12.39 12.70
N ASN A 716 -58.40 13.63 12.86
CA ASN A 716 -57.83 14.17 14.09
C ASN A 716 -58.49 15.50 14.48
N ASN A 717 -58.14 15.99 15.68
CA ASN A 717 -58.65 17.24 16.24
C ASN A 717 -60.20 17.30 16.19
N SER A 718 -60.77 18.35 15.60
CA SER A 718 -62.21 18.60 15.49
C SER A 718 -62.71 18.51 14.04
N SER A 719 -62.02 17.72 13.21
CA SER A 719 -62.34 17.52 11.78
C SER A 719 -63.67 16.77 11.57
N LYS A 720 -64.33 17.03 10.44
CA LYS A 720 -65.75 16.70 10.22
C LYS A 720 -66.04 16.08 8.85
N ILE A 721 -66.91 15.08 8.84
CA ILE A 721 -67.55 14.56 7.61
C ILE A 721 -69.06 14.70 7.82
N THR A 722 -69.71 15.64 7.13
CA THR A 722 -71.09 16.02 7.50
C THR A 722 -72.04 16.35 6.35
N GLY A 723 -73.30 15.90 6.45
CA GLY A 723 -74.35 16.22 5.46
C GLY A 723 -74.15 15.59 4.07
N ASN A 724 -73.23 14.64 3.92
CA ASN A 724 -72.98 13.98 2.63
C ASN A 724 -74.03 12.90 2.32
N THR A 725 -74.19 12.55 1.05
CA THR A 725 -75.21 11.59 0.57
C THR A 725 -74.60 10.47 -0.29
N ALA A 726 -74.93 9.22 0.00
CA ALA A 726 -74.72 8.08 -0.89
C ALA A 726 -76.06 7.55 -1.39
N ILE A 727 -76.16 7.18 -2.67
CA ILE A 727 -77.33 6.46 -3.21
C ILE A 727 -77.40 5.03 -2.65
N ALA A 728 -76.25 4.38 -2.46
CA ALA A 728 -76.11 3.14 -1.70
C ALA A 728 -75.47 3.36 -0.32
N ASN A 729 -74.34 2.70 -0.04
CA ASN A 729 -73.77 2.55 1.30
C ASN A 729 -72.87 3.72 1.72
N GLY A 730 -72.70 3.89 3.04
CA GLY A 730 -71.71 4.82 3.60
C GLY A 730 -72.00 6.27 3.22
N GLY A 731 -73.04 6.87 3.80
CA GLY A 731 -73.41 8.26 3.52
C GLY A 731 -72.25 9.22 3.80
N GLY A 732 -71.59 9.07 4.94
CA GLY A 732 -70.35 9.77 5.28
C GLY A 732 -69.14 9.06 4.67
N VAL A 733 -68.85 7.83 5.11
CA VAL A 733 -67.70 7.03 4.68
C VAL A 733 -68.12 5.61 4.30
N ALA A 734 -67.66 5.12 3.15
CA ALA A 734 -67.77 3.71 2.77
C ALA A 734 -66.39 3.06 2.68
N LEU A 735 -66.12 2.10 3.57
CA LEU A 735 -64.98 1.19 3.54
C LEU A 735 -65.44 -0.14 2.94
N ASN A 736 -65.30 -0.31 1.62
CA ASN A 736 -65.77 -1.52 0.93
C ASN A 736 -64.60 -2.32 0.36
N TYR A 737 -64.19 -3.40 1.05
CA TYR A 737 -63.08 -4.24 0.63
C TYR A 737 -63.41 -5.73 0.78
N ALA A 738 -63.75 -6.38 -0.33
CA ALA A 738 -64.10 -7.81 -0.37
C ALA A 738 -62.89 -8.76 -0.47
N GLY A 739 -61.66 -8.25 -0.39
CA GLY A 739 -60.45 -9.07 -0.31
C GLY A 739 -60.14 -9.56 1.11
N THR A 740 -59.01 -10.24 1.27
CA THR A 740 -58.56 -10.78 2.56
C THR A 740 -57.25 -10.13 3.04
N GLY A 741 -57.04 -10.14 4.36
CA GLY A 741 -55.81 -9.62 4.99
C GLY A 741 -55.94 -8.17 5.47
N THR A 742 -54.88 -7.38 5.38
CA THR A 742 -54.87 -5.99 5.88
C THR A 742 -55.69 -5.06 4.97
N GLY A 743 -57.00 -5.02 5.20
CA GLY A 743 -57.94 -4.15 4.50
C GLY A 743 -57.71 -2.65 4.75
N PRO A 744 -58.49 -1.78 4.10
CA PRO A 744 -58.45 -0.34 4.35
C PRO A 744 -58.95 -0.01 5.76
N SER A 745 -58.48 1.12 6.31
CA SER A 745 -58.85 1.55 7.66
C SER A 745 -59.33 3.00 7.75
N LEU A 746 -60.27 3.23 8.68
CA LEU A 746 -60.67 4.54 9.19
C LEU A 746 -60.27 4.63 10.67
N THR A 747 -59.50 5.64 11.03
CA THR A 747 -59.17 5.96 12.43
C THR A 747 -59.73 7.34 12.78
N MET A 748 -60.51 7.42 13.86
CA MET A 748 -61.07 8.67 14.39
C MET A 748 -60.46 9.00 15.76
N ASN A 749 -59.73 10.11 15.84
CA ASN A 749 -59.03 10.60 17.04
C ASN A 749 -59.58 11.96 17.50
N GLY A 750 -59.20 12.40 18.71
CA GLY A 750 -59.60 13.70 19.25
C GLY A 750 -61.11 13.84 19.39
N ASP A 751 -61.65 14.99 18.96
CA ASP A 751 -63.07 15.36 18.96
C ASP A 751 -63.69 15.25 17.54
N SER A 752 -63.13 14.39 16.67
CA SER A 752 -63.55 14.28 15.27
C SER A 752 -64.98 13.74 15.09
N VAL A 753 -65.70 14.21 14.07
CA VAL A 753 -67.16 14.01 13.94
C VAL A 753 -67.58 13.49 12.56
N ILE A 754 -68.45 12.48 12.53
CA ILE A 754 -69.19 12.05 11.34
C ILE A 754 -70.69 12.26 11.60
N SER A 755 -71.32 13.25 10.97
CA SER A 755 -72.68 13.69 11.33
C SER A 755 -73.63 14.02 10.19
N TYR A 756 -74.93 13.80 10.38
CA TYR A 756 -75.98 14.19 9.41
C TYR A 756 -75.82 13.63 7.98
N ASN A 757 -74.98 12.61 7.78
CA ASN A 757 -74.79 11.98 6.48
C ASN A 757 -75.92 10.98 6.18
N THR A 758 -76.23 10.76 4.90
CA THR A 758 -77.38 9.96 4.46
C THR A 758 -76.98 8.85 3.49
N SER A 759 -77.28 7.60 3.83
CA SER A 759 -77.31 6.46 2.90
C SER A 759 -78.76 6.25 2.44
N LYS A 760 -79.02 6.31 1.13
CA LYS A 760 -80.37 6.20 0.54
C LYS A 760 -80.75 4.79 0.06
N GLY A 761 -79.87 3.80 0.27
CA GLY A 761 -80.05 2.43 -0.20
C GLY A 761 -78.85 1.55 0.11
N GLY A 762 -78.67 0.46 -0.64
CA GLY A 762 -77.65 -0.55 -0.34
C GLY A 762 -77.95 -1.30 0.97
N SER A 763 -76.92 -1.87 1.61
CA SER A 763 -77.03 -2.44 2.95
C SER A 763 -77.16 -1.36 4.02
N GLY A 764 -76.52 -0.21 3.86
CA GLY A 764 -76.71 0.98 4.70
C GLY A 764 -75.41 1.63 5.18
N GLY A 765 -75.32 1.91 6.48
CA GLY A 765 -74.24 2.71 7.05
C GLY A 765 -74.43 4.20 6.75
N GLY A 766 -75.28 4.89 7.50
CA GLY A 766 -75.59 6.31 7.25
C GLY A 766 -74.38 7.21 7.48
N GLY A 767 -73.70 7.04 8.61
CA GLY A 767 -72.40 7.67 8.89
C GLY A 767 -71.26 6.89 8.25
N VAL A 768 -71.06 5.63 8.66
CA VAL A 768 -69.97 4.76 8.20
C VAL A 768 -70.48 3.38 7.78
N PHE A 769 -69.92 2.83 6.71
CA PHE A 769 -70.11 1.45 6.26
C PHE A 769 -68.75 0.73 6.21
N VAL A 770 -68.61 -0.40 6.91
CA VAL A 770 -67.38 -1.24 6.96
C VAL A 770 -67.69 -2.64 6.47
N TYR A 771 -67.09 -3.08 5.37
CA TYR A 771 -67.35 -4.38 4.75
C TYR A 771 -66.09 -5.18 4.43
N GLY A 772 -66.19 -6.51 4.58
CA GLY A 772 -65.10 -7.48 4.43
C GLY A 772 -64.02 -7.29 5.50
N ASP A 773 -62.75 -7.37 5.10
CA ASP A 773 -61.59 -7.24 6.01
C ASP A 773 -61.21 -5.77 6.28
N ALA A 774 -62.01 -4.79 5.83
CA ALA A 774 -61.86 -3.39 6.22
C ALA A 774 -62.02 -3.20 7.75
N GLY A 775 -61.45 -2.11 8.29
CA GLY A 775 -61.50 -1.82 9.73
C GLY A 775 -61.81 -0.37 10.09
N MET A 776 -62.49 -0.20 11.22
CA MET A 776 -62.73 1.10 11.85
C MET A 776 -62.15 1.13 13.27
N ASN A 777 -61.52 2.24 13.63
CA ASN A 777 -61.03 2.52 14.98
C ASN A 777 -61.62 3.86 15.46
N MET A 778 -62.29 3.88 16.61
CA MET A 778 -62.71 5.12 17.28
C MET A 778 -61.97 5.29 18.60
N HIS A 779 -61.34 6.46 18.79
CA HIS A 779 -60.59 6.81 19.99
C HIS A 779 -61.09 8.11 20.65
N ASN A 780 -60.72 8.34 21.90
CA ASN A 780 -60.85 9.62 22.62
C ASN A 780 -62.31 10.13 22.72
N ASN A 781 -62.63 11.29 22.13
CA ASN A 781 -63.92 11.97 22.21
C ASN A 781 -64.74 11.90 20.89
N ALA A 782 -64.27 11.11 19.91
CA ALA A 782 -64.80 11.05 18.56
C ALA A 782 -66.32 10.72 18.50
N ARG A 783 -67.05 11.27 17.54
CA ARG A 783 -68.53 11.25 17.53
C ARG A 783 -69.13 10.82 16.20
N VAL A 784 -70.19 9.99 16.26
CA VAL A 784 -71.00 9.63 15.08
C VAL A 784 -72.49 9.86 15.39
N SER A 785 -73.09 10.92 14.85
CA SER A 785 -74.45 11.36 15.27
C SER A 785 -75.30 12.06 14.21
N GLY A 786 -76.63 11.91 14.30
CA GLY A 786 -77.58 12.53 13.36
C GLY A 786 -77.60 11.92 11.96
N ASN A 787 -76.81 10.88 11.69
CA ASN A 787 -76.75 10.24 10.37
C ASN A 787 -77.99 9.35 10.11
N THR A 788 -78.32 9.13 8.84
CA THR A 788 -79.50 8.34 8.43
C THR A 788 -79.12 7.26 7.41
N ALA A 789 -79.64 6.05 7.56
CA ALA A 789 -79.59 4.99 6.54
C ALA A 789 -81.01 4.61 6.10
N ALA A 790 -81.17 4.16 4.85
CA ALA A 790 -82.44 3.65 4.33
C ALA A 790 -82.67 2.15 4.63
N ASN A 791 -81.63 1.43 5.09
CA ASN A 791 -81.71 0.03 5.52
C ASN A 791 -81.03 -0.11 6.89
N MET A 792 -79.85 -0.75 7.00
CA MET A 792 -79.22 -1.07 8.28
C MET A 792 -78.22 0.01 8.75
N GLY A 793 -78.08 0.18 10.07
CA GLY A 793 -76.98 0.93 10.69
C GLY A 793 -76.99 2.41 10.37
N GLY A 794 -77.86 3.18 11.02
CA GLY A 794 -77.98 4.63 10.80
C GLY A 794 -76.67 5.38 11.08
N GLY A 795 -75.95 4.99 12.15
CA GLY A 795 -74.62 5.52 12.47
C GLY A 795 -73.52 4.74 11.78
N VAL A 796 -73.33 3.48 12.17
CA VAL A 796 -72.30 2.58 11.65
C VAL A 796 -72.90 1.23 11.22
N PHE A 797 -72.49 0.73 10.06
CA PHE A 797 -72.63 -0.67 9.65
C PHE A 797 -71.24 -1.32 9.65
N VAL A 798 -71.08 -2.53 10.21
CA VAL A 798 -69.81 -3.27 10.23
C VAL A 798 -69.99 -4.76 9.99
N ALA A 799 -69.15 -5.35 9.13
CA ALA A 799 -69.12 -6.80 8.86
C ALA A 799 -68.07 -7.59 9.65
N LYS A 800 -66.97 -6.96 10.08
CA LYS A 800 -65.90 -7.60 10.87
C LYS A 800 -65.26 -6.65 11.89
N ASN A 801 -64.35 -5.79 11.44
CA ASN A 801 -63.38 -5.15 12.33
C ASN A 801 -63.86 -3.76 12.77
N PHE A 802 -64.24 -3.60 14.03
CA PHE A 802 -64.48 -2.29 14.65
C PHE A 802 -63.93 -2.28 16.08
N LEU A 803 -62.86 -1.52 16.30
CA LEU A 803 -62.26 -1.27 17.61
C LEU A 803 -62.76 0.07 18.17
N LYS A 804 -63.06 0.11 19.46
CA LYS A 804 -63.54 1.31 20.16
C LYS A 804 -62.85 1.48 21.52
N ASP A 805 -62.10 2.57 21.64
CA ASP A 805 -61.35 3.02 22.81
C ASP A 805 -61.74 4.49 23.10
N GLY A 806 -62.96 4.66 23.63
CA GLY A 806 -63.61 5.97 23.74
C GLY A 806 -64.55 6.30 22.58
N GLY A 807 -64.95 7.57 22.47
CA GLY A 807 -65.94 8.07 21.51
C GLY A 807 -67.40 7.68 21.78
N ILE A 808 -68.33 8.37 21.12
CA ILE A 808 -69.79 8.27 21.35
C ILE A 808 -70.56 8.17 20.01
N ILE A 809 -71.53 7.26 19.93
CA ILE A 809 -72.42 7.10 18.77
C ILE A 809 -73.87 7.26 19.25
N TYR A 810 -74.60 8.26 18.76
CA TYR A 810 -75.93 8.61 19.30
C TYR A 810 -76.85 9.29 18.28
N GLY A 811 -78.16 9.14 18.42
CA GLY A 811 -79.14 9.91 17.64
C GLY A 811 -79.03 9.73 16.13
N ASN A 812 -78.73 8.52 15.66
CA ASN A 812 -78.72 8.16 14.24
C ASN A 812 -80.00 7.37 13.90
N ASN A 813 -80.46 7.43 12.65
CA ASN A 813 -81.78 6.92 12.23
C ASN A 813 -81.66 5.84 11.14
N ALA A 814 -82.51 4.82 11.21
CA ALA A 814 -82.69 3.79 10.19
C ALA A 814 -84.05 3.07 10.38
N PRO A 815 -84.69 2.51 9.33
CA PRO A 815 -86.00 1.87 9.45
C PRO A 815 -85.99 0.60 10.31
N ALA A 816 -87.05 0.37 11.09
CA ALA A 816 -87.23 -0.85 11.87
C ALA A 816 -87.18 -2.09 10.96
N GLU A 817 -86.15 -2.94 11.14
CA GLU A 817 -86.27 -4.35 10.78
C GLU A 817 -87.27 -5.04 11.71
N ASN A 818 -87.92 -6.09 11.23
CA ASN A 818 -88.52 -7.08 12.11
C ASN A 818 -87.49 -8.19 12.42
N ASP A 819 -87.67 -8.89 13.53
CA ASP A 819 -87.00 -10.17 13.77
C ASP A 819 -87.60 -11.31 12.93
N SER A 820 -87.05 -12.51 13.11
CA SER A 820 -87.47 -13.75 12.43
C SER A 820 -88.95 -14.11 12.67
N ASP A 821 -89.54 -13.59 13.73
CA ASP A 821 -90.85 -13.96 14.26
C ASP A 821 -91.88 -12.84 14.00
N GLY A 822 -91.45 -11.75 13.37
CA GLY A 822 -92.29 -10.66 12.88
C GLY A 822 -92.45 -9.49 13.85
N HIS A 823 -91.75 -9.48 14.98
CA HIS A 823 -91.77 -8.33 15.89
C HIS A 823 -90.84 -7.23 15.36
N PRO A 824 -91.29 -5.96 15.28
CA PRO A 824 -90.39 -4.86 14.95
C PRO A 824 -89.35 -4.70 16.06
N TYR A 825 -88.07 -4.56 15.70
CA TYR A 825 -87.08 -4.05 16.65
C TYR A 825 -87.46 -2.60 16.98
N GLU A 826 -87.98 -2.37 18.20
CA GLU A 826 -88.58 -1.09 18.57
C GLU A 826 -87.65 0.09 18.32
N ASN A 827 -88.09 0.97 17.41
CA ASN A 827 -87.32 2.15 16.97
C ASN A 827 -87.72 3.42 17.74
N THR A 828 -88.30 3.24 18.94
CA THR A 828 -88.98 4.28 19.71
C THR A 828 -88.84 4.04 21.21
N ALA A 829 -87.74 4.50 21.82
CA ALA A 829 -87.64 4.64 23.27
C ALA A 829 -88.20 6.00 23.69
N SER A 830 -89.36 6.02 24.35
CA SER A 830 -90.01 7.23 24.85
C SER A 830 -89.49 7.66 26.23
N GLY A 831 -88.20 8.01 26.31
CA GLY A 831 -87.59 8.60 27.49
C GLY A 831 -86.10 8.32 27.62
N GLY A 832 -85.30 9.34 27.95
CA GLY A 832 -83.87 9.22 28.24
C GLY A 832 -83.01 8.89 27.01
N ASP A 833 -82.93 7.60 26.67
CA ASP A 833 -81.77 7.02 26.01
C ASP A 833 -82.10 6.42 24.62
N LEU A 834 -81.45 6.98 23.59
CA LEU A 834 -81.82 6.81 22.19
C LEU A 834 -80.99 5.73 21.47
N TRP A 835 -81.21 4.46 21.82
CA TRP A 835 -80.34 3.34 21.40
C TRP A 835 -80.97 2.34 20.41
N GLY A 836 -81.71 2.84 19.41
CA GLY A 836 -82.11 2.07 18.22
C GLY A 836 -81.12 2.26 17.06
N GLN A 837 -80.72 1.16 16.40
CA GLN A 837 -80.01 1.10 15.10
C GLN A 837 -78.77 1.99 14.87
N ALA A 838 -78.18 2.55 15.93
CA ALA A 838 -76.99 3.39 15.84
C ALA A 838 -75.75 2.62 15.32
N ILE A 839 -75.67 1.32 15.58
CA ILE A 839 -74.64 0.40 15.06
C ILE A 839 -75.35 -0.88 14.58
N TYR A 840 -74.91 -1.46 13.46
CA TYR A 840 -75.34 -2.77 12.96
C TYR A 840 -74.14 -3.68 12.69
N PHE A 841 -74.17 -4.92 13.20
CA PHE A 841 -73.16 -5.95 12.97
C PHE A 841 -73.67 -7.03 12.02
N TYR A 842 -72.97 -7.25 10.90
CA TYR A 842 -73.27 -8.27 9.90
C TYR A 842 -72.40 -9.52 10.11
N ASN A 843 -72.94 -10.54 10.77
CA ASN A 843 -72.33 -11.88 10.86
C ASN A 843 -73.07 -12.85 9.93
N SER A 844 -72.36 -13.55 9.05
CA SER A 844 -72.91 -14.55 8.12
C SER A 844 -73.26 -15.90 8.76
N GLY A 845 -73.15 -16.05 10.08
CA GLY A 845 -73.48 -17.28 10.80
C GLY A 845 -73.86 -17.06 12.27
N THR A 846 -75.16 -16.85 12.52
CA THR A 846 -75.84 -16.88 13.84
C THR A 846 -75.44 -15.84 14.90
N THR A 847 -76.41 -15.47 15.75
CA THR A 847 -76.31 -14.56 16.92
C THR A 847 -76.04 -13.08 16.61
N LYS A 848 -77.09 -12.25 16.68
CA LYS A 848 -76.99 -10.77 16.73
C LYS A 848 -76.67 -10.34 18.16
N ILE A 849 -75.43 -9.94 18.46
CA ILE A 849 -75.05 -9.37 19.78
C ILE A 849 -75.30 -7.86 19.76
N ARG A 850 -76.12 -7.35 20.70
CA ARG A 850 -76.25 -5.92 20.99
C ARG A 850 -75.36 -5.61 22.20
N ASN A 851 -74.47 -4.63 22.10
CA ASN A 851 -73.78 -4.05 23.25
C ASN A 851 -73.73 -2.53 23.08
N THR A 852 -74.57 -1.83 23.86
CA THR A 852 -74.63 -0.36 23.94
C THR A 852 -73.73 0.12 25.08
N THR A 853 -73.03 1.26 24.91
CA THR A 853 -72.12 1.82 25.92
C THR A 853 -71.13 0.82 26.53
N VAL A 854 -70.12 0.43 25.74
CA VAL A 854 -68.84 0.02 26.34
C VAL A 854 -68.17 1.27 26.94
N ALA A 855 -67.60 1.12 28.15
CA ALA A 855 -66.56 1.98 28.69
C ALA A 855 -65.28 1.95 27.80
N ALA A 856 -64.15 2.44 28.31
CA ALA A 856 -62.87 2.26 27.62
C ALA A 856 -62.51 0.77 27.46
N ASP A 857 -61.72 0.45 26.44
CA ASP A 857 -61.15 -0.87 26.17
C ASP A 857 -62.12 -2.07 26.04
N LYS A 858 -62.83 -2.19 24.90
CA LYS A 858 -63.33 -3.51 24.45
C LYS A 858 -63.28 -3.68 22.93
N ASP A 859 -62.65 -4.78 22.51
CA ASP A 859 -62.74 -5.30 21.15
C ASP A 859 -64.14 -5.92 20.93
N LEU A 860 -64.81 -5.53 19.83
CA LEU A 860 -66.16 -5.98 19.48
C LEU A 860 -66.15 -7.11 18.42
N SER A 861 -64.99 -7.65 18.07
CA SER A 861 -64.83 -8.73 17.08
C SER A 861 -65.08 -10.16 17.61
N SER A 862 -65.28 -10.32 18.93
CA SER A 862 -65.43 -11.64 19.56
C SER A 862 -66.73 -12.36 19.14
N THR A 863 -66.61 -13.59 18.61
CA THR A 863 -67.75 -14.40 18.15
C THR A 863 -68.53 -15.11 19.26
N THR A 864 -68.10 -15.01 20.51
CA THR A 864 -68.76 -15.59 21.69
C THR A 864 -69.75 -14.60 22.33
N PRO A 865 -71.03 -14.97 22.52
CA PRO A 865 -71.98 -14.17 23.29
C PRO A 865 -71.53 -14.08 24.75
N ASP A 866 -71.11 -12.88 25.16
CA ASP A 866 -70.62 -12.57 26.49
C ASP A 866 -71.81 -12.45 27.46
N ASN A 867 -72.36 -13.61 27.86
CA ASN A 867 -73.63 -13.75 28.58
C ASN A 867 -73.50 -13.42 30.09
N ALA A 868 -72.72 -12.38 30.40
CA ALA A 868 -72.47 -11.86 31.75
C ALA A 868 -73.40 -10.68 32.03
N ASN A 869 -73.93 -10.61 33.25
CA ASN A 869 -74.94 -9.62 33.62
C ASN A 869 -74.42 -8.18 33.50
N TRP A 870 -75.22 -7.33 32.86
CA TRP A 870 -75.04 -5.87 32.86
C TRP A 870 -75.82 -5.28 34.04
N THR A 871 -75.17 -4.45 34.87
CA THR A 871 -75.78 -3.69 35.97
C THR A 871 -75.08 -2.34 36.09
N ASP A 872 -75.84 -1.26 35.91
CA ASP A 872 -75.50 0.17 36.02
C ASP A 872 -74.13 0.61 35.43
#